data_AF-A0A1V6A889-F1
#
_entry.id   AF-A0A1V6A889-F1
#
_cell.length_a   1.000
_cell.length_b   1.000
_cell.length_c   1.000
_cell.angle_alpha   90.00
_cell.angle_beta   90.00
_cell.angle_gamma   90.00
#
_symmetry.space_group_name_H-M   'P 1'
#
loop_
_entity.id
_entity.type
_entity.pdbx_description
1 polymer ?
#
loop_
_entity_poly.entity_id
_entity_poly.type
_entity_poly.pdbx_seq_one_letter_code
_entity_poly.pdbx_strand_id
1 'polypeptide(L)'
;MDSLDLHLCDYREDDSVRDECGVFGAALEGPASESIFMGLVALQHRGQESAGIATYEGAEIKVVKDMGLVTEVFSRQPITSLKGHTGIGHVRYSTTGNSAIMNAQPMTFRYIDGMMALSHNGNITNAAQLRRRLGKTGAVFQTTSDSELIGCTIARHYDLGMLGAIRKAMETLDGAYTFVVLQGDTVYAARDPHGFRPLVVGEAADGTGYFVASESCALDTIGAVRIRDVEPGEIIYMTKEGIHSAGIMNGVRHTSCIFEHVYLARPDSMIDGIGVAEARFELGRQLARENRDIEADIVVPVPESGIGAAQGYAQESGLPYVMGMIKNRYMGRTFIQPSQNIRELGVRLKLNAVASLIKGKRVILVDDSIVRGTTSRKLVDLMKRAGATEVHFVVSSPPVKFGCHYGIDTTGRGELIATVKDKEQIRSMIQADTLSFLSIKGLVEAVERARRSTGSGSRGFCTACFDGKYPTAIDAEEGRHILEKTGKASGPSSTYRGAGVDIDAGNRSVDLIKPHVMRTTRKGVIGGIGGFGALYDVSSLGMKEPVLVSGTDGVGTKLRIAMGMDKNDTIGIDCVAMCVNDCLVSGAKPIYFLDYIALGKLIPELVADIVKGVADGCVMADCALVGGETAEMPGFYPYGEYDIAGFAVGAVEKSKIIDGSKIEPGDAVIGLSSSGLHSNGYSLARRVLLADSGLYFHEHFEELGCTVGEEMLKPTKIYARPVMALLDEVEVLGMAHITGGGLVENPVRCLPEGTGMELDYGSWPIPPVFKMIARLGKVEPMEMLRVFNMGLGFLVIVRPEDVKRAVSSLEAFGEKPIVVGRITAGKAEVRFKGLS
;
A
#
# COMPACT_ATOMS: atom_id res chain seq x y z
N MET A 1 3.16 -11.48 -24.84
CA MET A 1 2.03 -10.56 -25.09
C MET A 1 0.97 -10.82 -24.04
N ASP A 2 1.32 -10.72 -22.75
CA ASP A 2 1.68 -9.52 -21.96
C ASP A 2 0.45 -9.09 -21.17
N SER A 3 0.29 -9.67 -19.99
CA SER A 3 -0.55 -9.12 -18.92
C SER A 3 0.39 -8.75 -17.78
N LEU A 4 0.96 -7.55 -17.88
CA LEU A 4 1.60 -6.86 -16.75
C LEU A 4 0.49 -6.38 -15.81
N ASP A 5 0.25 -7.12 -14.73
CA ASP A 5 -0.51 -6.64 -13.57
C ASP A 5 0.32 -5.57 -12.84
N LEU A 6 0.10 -4.32 -13.24
CA LEU A 6 0.65 -3.13 -12.60
C LEU A 6 -0.28 -2.68 -11.48
N HIS A 7 0.06 -3.00 -10.23
CA HIS A 7 -0.60 -2.46 -9.05
C HIS A 7 -0.37 -0.94 -8.93
N LEU A 8 -1.46 -0.20 -8.74
CA LEU A 8 -1.51 1.25 -8.57
C LEU A 8 -0.89 1.68 -7.23
N CYS A 9 0.26 2.36 -7.26
CA CYS A 9 0.77 3.13 -6.11
C CYS A 9 0.28 4.59 -6.20
N ASP A 10 -0.38 5.05 -5.14
CA ASP A 10 -0.92 6.40 -5.04
C ASP A 10 0.19 7.42 -4.71
N TYR A 11 0.49 8.34 -5.64
CA TYR A 11 1.54 9.35 -5.48
C TYR A 11 1.06 10.52 -4.59
N ARG A 12 1.66 10.66 -3.40
CA ARG A 12 1.48 11.81 -2.48
C ARG A 12 2.52 12.91 -2.75
N GLU A 13 2.26 13.78 -3.73
CA GLU A 13 3.04 15.01 -4.02
C GLU A 13 2.10 16.21 -4.30
N ASP A 14 1.08 16.42 -3.48
CA ASP A 14 0.19 17.58 -3.60
C ASP A 14 0.18 18.38 -2.28
N ASP A 15 0.25 19.71 -2.37
CA ASP A 15 0.20 20.61 -1.20
C ASP A 15 -1.25 20.90 -0.78
N SER A 16 -2.24 20.31 -1.46
CA SER A 16 -3.65 20.51 -1.21
C SER A 16 -4.27 19.49 -0.26
N VAL A 17 -5.27 19.98 0.46
CA VAL A 17 -6.08 19.27 1.44
C VAL A 17 -7.12 18.41 0.70
N ARG A 18 -7.24 17.10 0.99
CA ARG A 18 -8.19 16.22 0.26
C ARG A 18 -9.41 15.87 1.10
N ASP A 19 -10.55 15.81 0.43
CA ASP A 19 -11.84 15.46 1.05
C ASP A 19 -12.00 13.95 1.18
N GLU A 20 -12.87 13.53 2.10
CA GLU A 20 -13.17 12.14 2.43
C GLU A 20 -13.86 11.38 1.31
N CYS A 21 -15.06 11.80 0.96
CA CYS A 21 -16.01 10.93 0.29
C CYS A 21 -17.15 11.75 -0.31
N GLY A 22 -17.82 11.21 -1.32
CA GLY A 22 -19.09 11.73 -1.82
C GLY A 22 -20.18 10.69 -1.66
N VAL A 23 -21.33 11.06 -1.11
CA VAL A 23 -22.52 10.21 -1.04
C VAL A 23 -23.59 10.69 -2.02
N PHE A 24 -24.33 9.73 -2.59
CA PHE A 24 -25.47 10.00 -3.46
C PHE A 24 -26.58 8.97 -3.18
N GLY A 25 -27.84 9.37 -3.24
CA GLY A 25 -28.99 8.49 -3.11
C GLY A 25 -30.13 8.90 -4.04
N ALA A 26 -30.90 7.93 -4.52
CA ALA A 26 -32.02 8.14 -5.42
C ALA A 26 -33.20 7.23 -5.05
N ALA A 27 -34.41 7.78 -5.11
CA ALA A 27 -35.66 7.04 -5.00
C ALA A 27 -36.62 7.53 -6.11
N LEU A 28 -36.78 6.73 -7.16
CA LEU A 28 -37.42 7.13 -8.42
C LEU A 28 -38.56 6.20 -8.81
N GLU A 29 -39.37 6.61 -9.80
CA GLU A 29 -40.27 5.71 -10.53
C GLU A 29 -39.52 4.88 -11.59
N GLY A 30 -38.43 5.42 -12.14
CA GLY A 30 -37.55 4.78 -13.13
C GLY A 30 -36.30 4.13 -12.53
N PRO A 31 -35.38 3.60 -13.36
CA PRO A 31 -34.11 3.02 -12.88
C PRO A 31 -33.24 4.04 -12.14
N ALA A 32 -32.77 3.70 -10.94
CA ALA A 32 -31.95 4.60 -10.13
C ALA A 32 -30.46 4.62 -10.50
N SER A 33 -29.95 3.51 -11.05
CA SER A 33 -28.50 3.30 -11.21
C SER A 33 -27.84 4.35 -12.10
N GLU A 34 -28.42 4.69 -13.25
CA GLU A 34 -27.89 5.70 -14.18
C GLU A 34 -27.74 7.09 -13.54
N SER A 35 -28.78 7.56 -12.86
CA SER A 35 -28.74 8.86 -12.14
C SER A 35 -27.69 8.85 -11.04
N ILE A 36 -27.58 7.76 -10.28
CA ILE A 36 -26.55 7.62 -9.25
C ILE A 36 -25.15 7.68 -9.87
N PHE A 37 -24.90 6.96 -10.97
CA PHE A 37 -23.60 6.99 -11.64
C PHE A 37 -23.22 8.38 -12.13
N MET A 38 -24.14 9.09 -12.79
CA MET A 38 -23.89 10.46 -13.26
C MET A 38 -23.65 11.42 -12.09
N GLY A 39 -24.41 11.26 -10.99
CA GLY A 39 -24.20 12.00 -9.75
C GLY A 39 -22.83 11.73 -9.12
N LEU A 40 -22.37 10.48 -9.10
CA LEU A 40 -21.04 10.11 -8.59
C LEU A 40 -19.91 10.63 -9.49
N VAL A 41 -20.08 10.63 -10.81
CA VAL A 41 -19.11 11.26 -11.74
C VAL A 41 -18.98 12.75 -11.41
N ALA A 42 -20.09 13.44 -11.12
CA ALA A 42 -20.05 14.85 -10.71
C ALA A 42 -19.36 15.08 -9.36
N LEU A 43 -19.41 14.09 -8.45
CA LEU A 43 -18.77 14.09 -7.13
C LEU A 43 -17.36 13.48 -7.11
N GLN A 44 -16.81 13.08 -8.25
CA GLN A 44 -15.52 12.36 -8.33
C GLN A 44 -14.34 13.14 -7.70
N HIS A 45 -14.43 14.47 -7.59
CA HIS A 45 -13.41 15.27 -6.91
C HIS A 45 -13.35 15.02 -5.39
N ARG A 46 -14.43 14.52 -4.77
CA ARG A 46 -14.46 14.17 -3.34
C ARG A 46 -13.78 12.84 -3.01
N GLY A 47 -13.59 11.97 -4.00
CA GLY A 47 -12.98 10.67 -3.77
C GLY A 47 -12.61 9.97 -5.06
N GLN A 48 -11.39 9.42 -5.13
CA GLN A 48 -10.80 8.85 -6.34
C GLN A 48 -10.14 7.49 -6.08
N GLU A 49 -10.25 6.94 -4.87
CA GLU A 49 -9.64 5.66 -4.51
C GLU A 49 -10.56 4.48 -4.82
N SER A 50 -11.87 4.62 -4.62
CA SER A 50 -12.86 3.60 -4.97
C SER A 50 -14.22 4.23 -5.25
N ALA A 51 -15.06 3.50 -5.95
CA ALA A 51 -16.44 3.86 -6.21
C ALA A 51 -17.36 2.64 -6.07
N GLY A 52 -18.63 2.88 -5.75
CA GLY A 52 -19.63 1.83 -5.68
C GLY A 52 -21.06 2.33 -5.74
N ILE A 53 -21.96 1.45 -6.19
CA ILE A 53 -23.41 1.67 -6.24
C ILE A 53 -24.10 0.43 -5.69
N ALA A 54 -25.13 0.66 -4.88
CA ALA A 54 -26.06 -0.32 -4.36
C ALA A 54 -27.48 0.01 -4.80
N THR A 55 -28.21 -0.96 -5.32
CA THR A 55 -29.63 -0.81 -5.70
C THR A 55 -30.49 -1.90 -5.08
N TYR A 56 -31.76 -1.59 -4.83
CA TYR A 56 -32.73 -2.56 -4.33
C TYR A 56 -33.50 -3.21 -5.48
N GLU A 57 -33.40 -4.54 -5.59
CA GLU A 57 -34.03 -5.35 -6.63
C GLU A 57 -35.24 -6.13 -6.07
N GLY A 58 -36.11 -5.45 -5.33
CA GLY A 58 -37.42 -5.95 -4.86
C GLY A 58 -37.38 -6.96 -3.70
N ALA A 59 -36.29 -7.70 -3.52
CA ALA A 59 -36.08 -8.59 -2.37
C ALA A 59 -34.66 -8.53 -1.80
N GLU A 60 -33.68 -8.10 -2.59
CA GLU A 60 -32.28 -8.04 -2.22
C GLU A 60 -31.64 -6.71 -2.59
N ILE A 61 -30.53 -6.39 -1.93
CA ILE A 61 -29.68 -5.25 -2.30
C ILE A 61 -28.48 -5.79 -3.07
N LYS A 62 -28.35 -5.35 -4.33
CA LYS A 62 -27.23 -5.68 -5.19
C LYS A 62 -26.20 -4.56 -5.14
N VAL A 63 -24.92 -4.91 -5.03
CA VAL A 63 -23.82 -3.94 -4.93
C VAL A 63 -22.73 -4.26 -5.93
N VAL A 64 -22.29 -3.22 -6.65
CA VAL A 64 -21.08 -3.22 -7.47
C VAL A 64 -20.17 -2.14 -6.89
N LYS A 65 -18.96 -2.54 -6.49
CA LYS A 65 -17.94 -1.63 -5.97
C LYS A 65 -16.55 -2.18 -6.24
N ASP A 66 -15.60 -1.29 -6.51
CA ASP A 66 -14.21 -1.66 -6.82
C ASP A 66 -13.28 -0.45 -6.57
N MET A 67 -11.97 -0.68 -6.56
CA MET A 67 -10.95 0.37 -6.49
C MET A 67 -10.86 1.11 -7.84
N GLY A 68 -10.59 2.41 -7.81
CA GLY A 68 -10.45 3.26 -8.98
C GLY A 68 -11.56 4.31 -9.12
N LEU A 69 -11.53 5.03 -10.25
CA LEU A 69 -12.52 6.07 -10.58
C LEU A 69 -13.88 5.45 -10.92
N VAL A 70 -14.96 6.22 -10.80
CA VAL A 70 -16.33 5.79 -11.12
C VAL A 70 -16.40 5.19 -12.53
N THR A 71 -15.83 5.86 -13.52
CA THR A 71 -15.80 5.39 -14.91
C THR A 71 -15.01 4.09 -15.08
N GLU A 72 -13.91 3.91 -14.34
CA GLU A 72 -13.09 2.70 -14.39
C GLU A 72 -13.79 1.51 -13.73
N VAL A 73 -14.43 1.72 -12.58
CA VAL A 73 -15.20 0.69 -11.86
C VAL A 73 -16.34 0.17 -12.73
N PHE A 74 -17.18 1.07 -13.27
CA PHE A 74 -18.37 0.68 -14.03
C PHE A 74 -18.10 0.34 -15.50
N SER A 75 -16.87 0.51 -15.99
CA SER A 75 -16.42 -0.08 -17.26
C SER A 75 -16.14 -1.58 -17.14
N ARG A 76 -15.60 -2.02 -15.98
CA ARG A 76 -15.32 -3.43 -15.68
C ARG A 76 -16.57 -4.19 -15.27
N GLN A 77 -17.47 -3.51 -14.54
CA GLN A 77 -18.73 -4.06 -14.08
C GLN A 77 -19.88 -3.15 -14.56
N PRO A 78 -20.53 -3.47 -15.69
CA PRO A 78 -21.50 -2.60 -16.32
C PRO A 78 -22.65 -2.23 -15.38
N ILE A 79 -22.98 -0.94 -15.35
CA ILE A 79 -24.06 -0.39 -14.54
C ILE A 79 -25.44 -1.01 -14.84
N THR A 80 -25.63 -1.49 -16.07
CA THR A 80 -26.84 -2.19 -16.51
C THR A 80 -27.11 -3.48 -15.74
N SER A 81 -26.13 -3.99 -14.99
CA SER A 81 -26.31 -5.10 -14.07
C SER A 81 -27.05 -4.71 -12.79
N LEU A 82 -27.09 -3.42 -12.42
CA LEU A 82 -27.77 -2.88 -11.25
C LEU A 82 -29.16 -2.40 -11.65
N LYS A 83 -30.17 -3.21 -11.31
CA LYS A 83 -31.58 -2.88 -11.53
C LYS A 83 -32.17 -2.28 -10.26
N GLY A 84 -33.37 -1.73 -10.36
CA GLY A 84 -34.10 -1.19 -9.22
C GLY A 84 -34.36 0.31 -9.33
N HIS A 85 -35.34 0.74 -8.55
CA HIS A 85 -35.87 2.10 -8.55
C HIS A 85 -35.32 2.96 -7.42
N THR A 86 -34.67 2.33 -6.45
CA THR A 86 -33.99 2.98 -5.33
C THR A 86 -32.56 2.50 -5.21
N GLY A 87 -31.68 3.39 -4.79
CA GLY A 87 -30.27 3.06 -4.65
C GLY A 87 -29.46 4.16 -3.98
N ILE A 88 -28.24 3.78 -3.60
CA ILE A 88 -27.23 4.68 -3.06
C ILE A 88 -25.88 4.45 -3.73
N GLY A 89 -25.06 5.49 -3.78
CA GLY A 89 -23.75 5.50 -4.38
C GLY A 89 -22.71 6.13 -3.46
N HIS A 90 -21.45 5.85 -3.77
CA HIS A 90 -20.33 6.41 -3.03
C HIS A 90 -19.07 6.55 -3.89
N VAL A 91 -18.29 7.60 -3.64
CA VAL A 91 -16.88 7.74 -4.04
C VAL A 91 -16.03 7.95 -2.81
N ARG A 92 -14.90 7.24 -2.70
CA ARG A 92 -14.05 7.22 -1.49
C ARG A 92 -12.69 7.86 -1.72
N TYR A 93 -12.22 8.53 -0.69
CA TYR A 93 -10.84 8.85 -0.34
C TYR A 93 -10.61 8.37 1.11
N SER A 94 -9.49 7.73 1.42
CA SER A 94 -9.33 7.09 2.72
C SER A 94 -8.76 8.02 3.78
N THR A 95 -9.48 8.12 4.90
CA THR A 95 -9.19 8.96 6.07
C THR A 95 -9.14 8.15 7.35
N THR A 96 -10.01 7.14 7.46
CA THR A 96 -9.99 6.02 8.39
C THR A 96 -10.06 4.69 7.63
N GLY A 97 -9.17 3.77 7.99
CA GLY A 97 -8.94 2.48 7.36
C GLY A 97 -8.12 2.55 6.07
N ASN A 98 -7.36 1.48 5.82
CA ASN A 98 -6.55 1.33 4.61
C ASN A 98 -7.32 1.50 3.29
N SER A 99 -6.58 1.83 2.22
CA SER A 99 -7.10 1.83 0.85
C SER A 99 -7.20 0.37 0.37
N ALA A 100 -8.37 -0.22 0.59
CA ALA A 100 -8.65 -1.62 0.29
C ALA A 100 -10.11 -1.75 -0.15
N ILE A 101 -10.37 -2.69 -1.07
CA ILE A 101 -11.71 -2.94 -1.61
C ILE A 101 -12.74 -3.28 -0.51
N MET A 102 -12.30 -3.93 0.57
CA MET A 102 -13.16 -4.23 1.73
C MET A 102 -13.72 -2.96 2.41
N ASN A 103 -12.98 -1.85 2.33
CA ASN A 103 -13.38 -0.55 2.87
C ASN A 103 -14.14 0.31 1.83
N ALA A 104 -14.29 -0.16 0.58
CA ALA A 104 -15.12 0.53 -0.41
C ALA A 104 -16.59 0.50 0.01
N GLN A 105 -17.29 1.62 -0.18
CA GLN A 105 -18.72 1.77 0.11
C GLN A 105 -19.51 1.81 -1.22
N PRO A 106 -20.82 1.52 -1.23
CA PRO A 106 -21.70 1.20 -0.09
C PRO A 106 -21.32 -0.09 0.66
N MET A 107 -21.49 -0.09 1.99
CA MET A 107 -21.34 -1.27 2.83
C MET A 107 -22.69 -1.95 3.05
N THR A 108 -22.75 -3.27 2.94
CA THR A 108 -23.99 -4.05 3.11
C THR A 108 -24.02 -4.76 4.44
N PHE A 109 -25.18 -4.72 5.10
CA PHE A 109 -25.42 -5.39 6.37
C PHE A 109 -26.65 -6.28 6.27
N ARG A 110 -26.55 -7.49 6.82
CA ARG A 110 -27.69 -8.39 7.04
C ARG A 110 -28.06 -8.35 8.52
N TYR A 111 -29.34 -8.16 8.80
CA TYR A 111 -29.89 -8.09 10.16
C TYR A 111 -31.26 -8.79 10.19
N ILE A 112 -31.90 -8.81 11.37
CA ILE A 112 -33.07 -9.66 11.64
C ILE A 112 -34.24 -9.45 10.65
N ASP A 113 -34.42 -8.23 10.15
CA ASP A 113 -35.51 -7.86 9.25
C ASP A 113 -35.05 -7.56 7.80
N GLY A 114 -33.88 -8.05 7.41
CA GLY A 114 -33.45 -8.07 6.01
C GLY A 114 -32.06 -7.50 5.75
N MET A 115 -31.96 -6.67 4.71
CA MET A 115 -30.71 -6.09 4.22
C MET A 115 -30.77 -4.57 4.22
N MET A 116 -29.65 -3.94 4.54
CA MET A 116 -29.45 -2.51 4.29
C MET A 116 -28.08 -2.26 3.65
N ALA A 117 -27.96 -1.17 2.90
CA ALA A 117 -26.68 -0.63 2.47
C ALA A 117 -26.46 0.77 3.05
N LEU A 118 -25.20 1.12 3.32
CA LEU A 118 -24.80 2.40 3.91
C LEU A 118 -23.66 3.04 3.09
N SER A 119 -23.80 4.33 2.80
CA SER A 119 -22.70 5.19 2.34
C SER A 119 -22.53 6.36 3.30
N HIS A 120 -21.30 6.70 3.64
CA HIS A 120 -20.96 7.68 4.67
C HIS A 120 -19.83 8.60 4.18
N ASN A 121 -20.00 9.89 4.40
CA ASN A 121 -18.99 10.94 4.24
C ASN A 121 -18.74 11.62 5.59
N GLY A 122 -17.53 11.50 6.12
CA GLY A 122 -17.13 12.10 7.37
C GLY A 122 -16.20 11.19 8.16
N ASN A 123 -15.93 11.56 9.41
CA ASN A 123 -15.08 10.78 10.30
C ASN A 123 -15.68 10.74 11.71
N ILE A 124 -15.81 9.53 12.25
CA ILE A 124 -16.34 9.29 13.60
C ILE A 124 -15.19 9.35 14.61
N THR A 125 -15.16 10.37 15.46
CA THR A 125 -14.06 10.62 16.41
C THR A 125 -14.02 9.58 17.53
N ASN A 126 -15.18 9.11 17.99
CA ASN A 126 -15.27 8.05 19.01
C ASN A 126 -15.25 6.62 18.44
N ALA A 127 -14.80 6.42 17.19
CA ALA A 127 -14.85 5.13 16.49
C ALA A 127 -14.13 4.00 17.25
N ALA A 128 -12.98 4.26 17.87
CA ALA A 128 -12.25 3.26 18.65
C ALA A 128 -13.06 2.79 19.87
N GLN A 129 -13.69 3.73 20.58
CA GLN A 129 -14.55 3.44 21.72
C GLN A 129 -15.79 2.65 21.27
N LEU A 130 -16.41 3.05 20.16
CA LEU A 130 -17.58 2.40 19.60
C LEU A 130 -17.28 0.96 19.16
N ARG A 131 -16.15 0.74 18.46
CA ARG A 131 -15.68 -0.59 18.05
C ARG A 131 -15.47 -1.51 19.25
N ARG A 132 -14.82 -1.02 20.32
CA ARG A 132 -14.66 -1.79 21.57
C ARG A 132 -16.00 -2.14 22.21
N ARG A 133 -16.94 -1.19 22.28
CA ARG A 133 -18.25 -1.41 22.90
C ARG A 133 -19.08 -2.44 22.14
N LEU A 134 -19.11 -2.34 20.81
CA LEU A 134 -19.79 -3.28 19.93
C LEU A 134 -19.12 -4.67 19.97
N GLY A 135 -17.78 -4.74 19.94
CA GLY A 135 -17.03 -5.99 20.02
C GLY A 135 -17.22 -6.75 21.33
N LYS A 136 -17.25 -6.06 22.48
CA LYS A 136 -17.54 -6.68 23.79
C LYS A 136 -18.88 -7.39 23.87
N THR A 137 -19.81 -7.01 23.00
CA THR A 137 -21.16 -7.57 22.93
C THR A 137 -21.35 -8.51 21.75
N GLY A 138 -20.26 -8.97 21.13
CA GLY A 138 -20.27 -10.01 20.09
C GLY A 138 -20.36 -9.50 18.65
N ALA A 139 -20.22 -8.21 18.38
CA ALA A 139 -20.15 -7.72 17.00
C ALA A 139 -18.83 -8.15 16.34
N VAL A 140 -18.92 -8.66 15.11
CA VAL A 140 -17.77 -9.01 14.26
C VAL A 140 -17.62 -7.94 13.18
N PHE A 141 -16.38 -7.48 12.98
CA PHE A 141 -16.06 -6.45 11.99
C PHE A 141 -15.28 -7.07 10.84
N GLN A 142 -15.74 -6.82 9.61
CA GLN A 142 -15.11 -7.22 8.36
C GLN A 142 -14.15 -6.16 7.84
N THR A 143 -14.24 -4.93 8.33
CA THR A 143 -13.52 -3.78 7.78
C THR A 143 -12.76 -3.02 8.86
N THR A 144 -11.99 -2.03 8.41
CA THR A 144 -11.28 -1.08 9.27
C THR A 144 -11.84 0.33 9.11
N SER A 145 -13.06 0.46 8.57
CA SER A 145 -13.77 1.72 8.35
C SER A 145 -14.75 1.99 9.49
N ASP A 146 -14.86 3.26 9.87
CA ASP A 146 -15.86 3.77 10.80
C ASP A 146 -17.30 3.67 10.25
N SER A 147 -17.48 3.69 8.93
CA SER A 147 -18.77 3.40 8.28
C SER A 147 -19.36 2.05 8.70
N GLU A 148 -18.53 1.04 8.94
CA GLU A 148 -19.00 -0.25 9.45
C GLU A 148 -19.60 -0.13 10.85
N LEU A 149 -19.04 0.74 11.69
CA LEU A 149 -19.53 0.96 13.05
C LEU A 149 -20.89 1.65 13.06
N ILE A 150 -21.15 2.56 12.11
CA ILE A 150 -22.46 3.18 11.90
C ILE A 150 -23.48 2.09 11.54
N GLY A 151 -23.18 1.26 10.53
CA GLY A 151 -24.07 0.17 10.11
C GLY A 151 -24.33 -0.86 11.21
N CYS A 152 -23.30 -1.29 11.93
CA CYS A 152 -23.46 -2.18 13.09
C CYS A 152 -24.31 -1.55 14.20
N THR A 153 -24.19 -0.23 14.43
CA THR A 153 -24.98 0.47 15.46
C THR A 153 -26.45 0.56 15.06
N ILE A 154 -26.75 0.85 13.79
CA ILE A 154 -28.12 0.85 13.25
C ILE A 154 -28.72 -0.55 13.33
N ALA A 155 -28.03 -1.57 12.81
CA ALA A 155 -28.50 -2.96 12.81
C ALA A 155 -28.82 -3.47 14.22
N ARG A 156 -28.03 -3.03 15.22
CA ARG A 156 -28.21 -3.41 16.62
C ARG A 156 -29.46 -2.81 17.27
N HIS A 157 -29.88 -1.62 16.87
CA HIS A 157 -31.02 -0.90 17.47
C HIS A 157 -32.26 -0.92 16.57
N TYR A 158 -32.32 -1.88 15.64
CA TYR A 158 -33.42 -1.98 14.68
C TYR A 158 -34.76 -2.33 15.34
N ASP A 159 -34.76 -2.82 16.58
CA ASP A 159 -35.97 -3.00 17.40
C ASP A 159 -36.78 -1.71 17.58
N LEU A 160 -36.15 -0.54 17.40
CA LEU A 160 -36.79 0.78 17.40
C LEU A 160 -37.36 1.20 16.03
N GLY A 161 -37.28 0.33 15.02
CA GLY A 161 -37.49 0.64 13.60
C GLY A 161 -36.31 1.43 13.01
N MET A 162 -36.23 1.51 11.67
CA MET A 162 -35.08 2.13 10.99
C MET A 162 -34.83 3.59 11.41
N LEU A 163 -35.89 4.41 11.49
CA LEU A 163 -35.77 5.80 11.94
C LEU A 163 -35.29 5.90 13.40
N GLY A 164 -35.80 5.04 14.29
CA GLY A 164 -35.36 4.97 15.67
C GLY A 164 -33.91 4.51 15.79
N ALA A 165 -33.50 3.53 14.99
CA ALA A 165 -32.14 3.01 14.93
C ALA A 165 -31.14 4.06 14.43
N ILE A 166 -31.48 4.80 13.37
CA ILE A 166 -30.69 5.92 12.85
C ILE A 166 -30.55 7.01 13.92
N ARG A 167 -31.66 7.41 14.56
CA ARG A 167 -31.62 8.37 15.67
C ARG A 167 -30.70 7.88 16.79
N LYS A 168 -30.78 6.60 17.15
CA LYS A 168 -29.94 6.02 18.19
C LYS A 168 -28.47 5.98 17.82
N ALA A 169 -28.16 5.75 16.54
CA ALA A 169 -26.81 5.87 16.01
C ALA A 169 -26.32 7.32 16.13
N MET A 170 -27.11 8.32 15.73
CA MET A 170 -26.73 9.73 15.85
C MET A 170 -26.50 10.18 17.30
N GLU A 171 -27.27 9.67 18.27
CA GLU A 171 -27.02 9.92 19.70
C GLU A 171 -25.72 9.31 20.22
N THR A 172 -25.18 8.32 19.51
CA THR A 172 -24.00 7.54 19.91
C THR A 172 -22.73 8.05 19.24
N LEU A 173 -22.84 8.58 18.02
CA LEU A 173 -21.71 8.94 17.18
C LEU A 173 -21.19 10.32 17.57
N ASP A 174 -19.90 10.41 17.86
CA ASP A 174 -19.18 11.68 17.95
C ASP A 174 -18.40 11.90 16.65
N GLY A 175 -18.30 13.15 16.20
CA GLY A 175 -17.53 13.53 15.03
C GLY A 175 -18.39 14.20 13.96
N ALA A 176 -18.01 14.00 12.70
CA ALA A 176 -18.67 14.60 11.55
C ALA A 176 -19.14 13.50 10.62
N TYR A 177 -20.39 13.59 10.15
CA TYR A 177 -20.94 12.58 9.26
C TYR A 177 -22.14 13.12 8.49
N THR A 178 -22.19 12.78 7.22
CA THR A 178 -23.43 12.62 6.47
C THR A 178 -23.47 11.19 5.96
N PHE A 179 -24.60 10.52 6.10
CA PHE A 179 -24.73 9.17 5.58
C PHE A 179 -26.11 8.94 4.97
N VAL A 180 -26.15 8.00 4.03
CA VAL A 180 -27.36 7.52 3.36
C VAL A 180 -27.50 6.03 3.59
N VAL A 181 -28.71 5.58 3.93
CA VAL A 181 -29.06 4.19 4.16
C VAL A 181 -30.11 3.77 3.14
N LEU A 182 -29.88 2.67 2.44
CA LEU A 182 -30.87 2.01 1.59
C LEU A 182 -31.49 0.85 2.36
N GLN A 183 -32.82 0.86 2.53
CA GLN A 183 -33.59 -0.27 3.04
C GLN A 183 -34.90 -0.40 2.25
N GLY A 184 -35.01 -1.49 1.49
CA GLY A 184 -36.15 -1.69 0.59
C GLY A 184 -36.25 -0.54 -0.41
N ASP A 185 -37.48 -0.06 -0.62
CA ASP A 185 -37.78 1.09 -1.49
C ASP A 185 -37.60 2.46 -0.80
N THR A 186 -36.96 2.50 0.38
CA THR A 186 -36.73 3.75 1.11
C THR A 186 -35.24 4.09 1.17
N VAL A 187 -34.90 5.34 0.85
CA VAL A 187 -33.58 5.91 1.11
C VAL A 187 -33.68 6.85 2.30
N TYR A 188 -32.93 6.58 3.35
CA TYR A 188 -32.78 7.44 4.51
C TYR A 188 -31.50 8.26 4.36
N ALA A 189 -31.49 9.49 4.88
CA ALA A 189 -30.29 10.29 4.96
C ALA A 189 -30.24 11.05 6.28
N ALA A 190 -29.04 11.21 6.83
CA ALA A 190 -28.83 11.92 8.09
C ALA A 190 -27.61 12.84 7.99
N ARG A 191 -27.70 13.98 8.67
CA ARG A 191 -26.60 14.95 8.83
C ARG A 191 -26.27 15.10 10.31
N ASP A 192 -24.99 15.13 10.64
CA ASP A 192 -24.54 15.29 12.03
C ASP A 192 -25.12 16.55 12.70
N PRO A 193 -25.34 16.54 14.03
CA PRO A 193 -25.94 17.67 14.76
C PRO A 193 -25.18 19.00 14.62
N HIS A 194 -23.87 18.97 14.35
CA HIS A 194 -23.08 20.18 14.14
C HIS A 194 -23.18 20.71 12.70
N GLY A 195 -23.61 19.88 11.75
CA GLY A 195 -23.70 20.20 10.34
C GLY A 195 -22.34 20.26 9.64
N PHE A 196 -21.33 19.54 10.12
CA PHE A 196 -19.97 19.61 9.59
C PHE A 196 -19.90 19.32 8.10
N ARG A 197 -20.54 18.21 7.67
CA ARG A 197 -20.50 17.71 6.29
C ARG A 197 -21.72 18.17 5.50
N PRO A 198 -21.57 18.49 4.20
CA PRO A 198 -22.69 18.95 3.38
C PRO A 198 -23.59 17.80 2.96
N LEU A 199 -24.88 18.09 2.84
CA LEU A 199 -25.90 17.18 2.32
C LEU A 199 -27.07 18.00 1.80
N VAL A 200 -27.48 17.75 0.56
CA VAL A 200 -28.53 18.50 -0.14
C VAL A 200 -29.56 17.53 -0.72
N VAL A 201 -30.82 17.95 -0.73
CA VAL A 201 -31.92 17.21 -1.37
C VAL A 201 -32.42 17.91 -2.62
N GLY A 202 -32.83 17.10 -3.59
CA GLY A 202 -33.41 17.55 -4.84
C GLY A 202 -34.55 16.66 -5.31
N GLU A 203 -35.29 17.14 -6.29
CA GLU A 203 -36.40 16.46 -6.95
C GLU A 203 -36.12 16.36 -8.45
N ALA A 204 -36.52 15.26 -9.07
CA ALA A 204 -36.46 15.13 -10.52
C ALA A 204 -37.33 16.22 -11.17
N ALA A 205 -36.84 16.88 -12.22
CA ALA A 205 -37.56 17.99 -12.85
C ALA A 205 -38.93 17.60 -13.43
N ASP A 206 -39.12 16.31 -13.71
CA ASP A 206 -40.37 15.71 -14.19
C ASP A 206 -41.27 15.17 -13.05
N GLY A 207 -40.87 15.33 -11.79
CA GLY A 207 -41.59 14.85 -10.62
C GLY A 207 -41.51 13.34 -10.38
N THR A 208 -40.61 12.63 -11.07
CA THR A 208 -40.52 11.15 -11.00
C THR A 208 -39.72 10.62 -9.81
N GLY A 209 -39.38 11.47 -8.84
CA GLY A 209 -38.79 11.07 -7.57
C GLY A 209 -37.74 12.04 -7.04
N TYR A 210 -36.92 11.54 -6.12
CA TYR A 210 -36.10 12.37 -5.24
C TYR A 210 -34.65 11.89 -5.14
N PHE A 211 -33.78 12.84 -4.82
CA PHE A 211 -32.35 12.65 -4.72
C PHE A 211 -31.79 13.27 -3.44
N VAL A 212 -30.69 12.70 -2.96
CA VAL A 212 -29.85 13.29 -1.92
C VAL A 212 -28.39 13.17 -2.33
N ALA A 213 -27.59 14.22 -2.11
CA ALA A 213 -26.19 14.23 -2.51
C ALA A 213 -25.32 15.05 -1.54
N SER A 214 -24.01 14.81 -1.51
CA SER A 214 -23.08 15.67 -0.77
C SER A 214 -23.03 17.10 -1.29
N GLU A 215 -23.24 17.34 -2.59
CA GLU A 215 -23.21 18.67 -3.20
C GLU A 215 -24.31 18.87 -4.25
N SER A 216 -24.72 20.13 -4.46
CA SER A 216 -25.74 20.47 -5.46
C SER A 216 -25.28 20.23 -6.89
N CYS A 217 -23.98 20.32 -7.21
CA CYS A 217 -23.48 20.06 -8.56
C CYS A 217 -23.81 18.65 -9.08
N ALA A 218 -24.01 17.69 -8.16
CA ALA A 218 -24.45 16.35 -8.49
C ALA A 218 -25.92 16.32 -8.94
N LEU A 219 -26.77 17.12 -8.29
CA LEU A 219 -28.17 17.31 -8.68
C LEU A 219 -28.26 18.04 -10.02
N ASP A 220 -27.47 19.11 -10.20
CA ASP A 220 -27.45 19.90 -11.43
C ASP A 220 -27.04 19.05 -12.64
N THR A 221 -26.05 18.15 -12.46
CA THR A 221 -25.55 17.26 -13.52
C THR A 221 -26.62 16.31 -14.05
N ILE A 222 -27.56 15.88 -13.21
CA ILE A 222 -28.66 14.99 -13.60
C ILE A 222 -29.95 15.76 -13.93
N GLY A 223 -29.91 17.09 -13.93
CA GLY A 223 -31.08 17.93 -14.21
C GLY A 223 -32.11 17.96 -13.09
N ALA A 224 -31.74 17.58 -11.86
CA ALA A 224 -32.62 17.66 -10.70
C ALA A 224 -32.71 19.10 -10.15
N VAL A 225 -33.88 19.45 -9.62
CA VAL A 225 -34.12 20.75 -9.00
C VAL A 225 -33.77 20.67 -7.52
N ARG A 226 -32.83 21.50 -7.06
CA ARG A 226 -32.47 21.61 -5.63
C ARG A 226 -33.67 22.10 -4.82
N ILE A 227 -34.03 21.37 -3.76
CA ILE A 227 -35.05 21.79 -2.80
C ILE A 227 -34.39 22.60 -1.67
N ARG A 228 -33.49 21.98 -0.90
CA ARG A 228 -32.79 22.59 0.24
C ARG A 228 -31.62 21.73 0.73
N ASP A 229 -30.79 22.31 1.58
CA ASP A 229 -29.84 21.54 2.39
C ASP A 229 -30.59 20.72 3.46
N VAL A 230 -30.04 19.56 3.82
CA VAL A 230 -30.48 18.81 5.01
C VAL A 230 -30.00 19.56 6.24
N GLU A 231 -30.88 19.78 7.22
CA GLU A 231 -30.58 20.57 8.40
C GLU A 231 -29.61 19.82 9.34
N PRO A 232 -28.72 20.53 10.08
CA PRO A 232 -27.89 19.89 11.10
C PRO A 232 -28.72 19.06 12.09
N GLY A 233 -28.37 17.79 12.28
CA GLY A 233 -29.11 16.87 13.16
C GLY A 233 -30.42 16.34 12.58
N GLU A 234 -30.75 16.66 11.33
CA GLU A 234 -31.96 16.16 10.66
C GLU A 234 -31.78 14.73 10.14
N ILE A 235 -32.84 13.94 10.29
CA ILE A 235 -33.02 12.67 9.58
C ILE A 235 -34.13 12.87 8.57
N ILE A 236 -33.87 12.54 7.31
CA ILE A 236 -34.87 12.47 6.27
C ILE A 236 -35.03 11.04 5.76
N TYR A 237 -36.19 10.73 5.22
CA TYR A 237 -36.41 9.55 4.40
C TYR A 237 -37.16 9.93 3.15
N MET A 238 -36.83 9.27 2.05
CA MET A 238 -37.44 9.50 0.76
C MET A 238 -37.81 8.18 0.10
N THR A 239 -38.99 8.18 -0.48
CA THR A 239 -39.50 7.18 -1.41
C THR A 239 -39.85 7.91 -2.72
N LYS A 240 -40.35 7.20 -3.73
CA LYS A 240 -40.82 7.86 -4.95
C LYS A 240 -41.99 8.83 -4.71
N GLU A 241 -42.74 8.64 -3.63
CA GLU A 241 -43.93 9.43 -3.28
C GLU A 241 -43.60 10.76 -2.59
N GLY A 242 -42.41 10.90 -1.99
CA GLY A 242 -42.09 12.12 -1.25
C GLY A 242 -40.82 12.05 -0.41
N ILE A 243 -40.40 13.22 0.07
CA ILE A 243 -39.38 13.40 1.11
C ILE A 243 -40.05 13.81 2.41
N HIS A 244 -39.68 13.14 3.50
CA HIS A 244 -40.20 13.42 4.82
C HIS A 244 -39.06 13.63 5.82
N SER A 245 -39.20 14.64 6.69
CA SER A 245 -38.32 14.85 7.83
C SER A 245 -38.81 14.06 9.04
N ALA A 246 -37.93 13.31 9.68
CA ALA A 246 -38.20 12.53 10.89
C ALA A 246 -37.73 13.25 12.18
N GLY A 247 -37.54 14.57 12.10
CA GLY A 247 -37.15 15.44 13.22
C GLY A 247 -35.69 15.88 13.16
N ILE A 248 -35.39 16.90 13.96
CA ILE A 248 -34.08 17.56 14.04
C ILE A 248 -33.56 17.44 15.47
N MET A 249 -32.35 16.89 15.63
CA MET A 249 -31.63 16.88 16.89
C MET A 249 -31.08 18.29 17.18
N ASN A 250 -31.59 18.93 18.24
CA ASN A 250 -31.20 20.28 18.63
C ASN A 250 -30.27 20.26 19.87
N GLY A 251 -29.65 21.40 20.17
CA GLY A 251 -28.91 21.62 21.42
C GLY A 251 -27.38 21.64 21.28
N VAL A 252 -26.86 21.56 20.05
CA VAL A 252 -25.43 21.76 19.75
C VAL A 252 -25.22 22.97 18.85
N ARG A 253 -24.01 23.53 18.89
CA ARG A 253 -23.64 24.67 18.05
C ARG A 253 -23.39 24.21 16.62
N HIS A 254 -24.05 24.85 15.65
CA HIS A 254 -23.79 24.62 14.22
C HIS A 254 -22.41 25.16 13.82
N THR A 255 -21.60 24.31 13.20
CA THR A 255 -20.23 24.59 12.79
C THR A 255 -19.89 23.90 11.46
N SER A 256 -20.49 24.35 10.36
CA SER A 256 -20.21 23.82 9.02
C SER A 256 -18.72 23.91 8.68
N CYS A 257 -18.19 22.96 7.92
CA CYS A 257 -16.77 22.95 7.56
C CYS A 257 -16.44 24.10 6.61
N ILE A 258 -15.63 25.07 7.06
CA ILE A 258 -15.27 26.22 6.21
C ILE A 258 -14.37 25.84 5.03
N PHE A 259 -13.67 24.70 5.14
CA PHE A 259 -12.75 24.22 4.13
C PHE A 259 -13.47 23.73 2.85
N GLU A 260 -14.77 23.43 2.95
CA GLU A 260 -15.63 23.17 1.79
C GLU A 260 -15.63 24.38 0.85
N HIS A 261 -15.74 25.60 1.40
CA HIS A 261 -15.73 26.83 0.61
C HIS A 261 -14.33 27.24 0.14
N VAL A 262 -13.29 26.91 0.92
CA VAL A 262 -11.89 27.21 0.55
C VAL A 262 -11.43 26.36 -0.64
N TYR A 263 -11.64 25.05 -0.59
CA TYR A 263 -11.00 24.13 -1.54
C TYR A 263 -11.85 22.92 -1.93
N LEU A 264 -12.47 22.21 -0.97
CA LEU A 264 -12.96 20.84 -1.21
C LEU A 264 -14.14 20.79 -2.18
N ALA A 265 -15.12 21.67 -1.99
CA ALA A 265 -16.33 21.67 -2.82
C ALA A 265 -16.04 22.15 -4.23
N ARG A 266 -16.88 21.73 -5.15
CA ARG A 266 -16.85 22.23 -6.52
C ARG A 266 -17.35 23.69 -6.56
N PRO A 267 -16.76 24.59 -7.36
CA PRO A 267 -17.16 25.99 -7.41
C PRO A 267 -18.62 26.24 -7.78
N ASP A 268 -19.21 25.35 -8.57
CA ASP A 268 -20.61 25.39 -9.01
C ASP A 268 -21.61 24.85 -7.98
N SER A 269 -21.15 24.49 -6.78
CA SER A 269 -22.02 24.00 -5.71
C SER A 269 -22.57 25.11 -4.81
N MET A 270 -23.74 24.85 -4.23
CA MET A 270 -24.35 25.62 -3.15
C MET A 270 -24.43 24.77 -1.89
N ILE A 271 -23.82 25.24 -0.80
CA ILE A 271 -23.75 24.55 0.49
C ILE A 271 -24.26 25.50 1.57
N ASP A 272 -25.27 25.09 2.34
CA ASP A 272 -25.85 25.89 3.43
C ASP A 272 -26.26 27.32 2.99
N GLY A 273 -26.77 27.44 1.76
CA GLY A 273 -27.17 28.71 1.15
C GLY A 273 -26.01 29.61 0.68
N ILE A 274 -24.78 29.09 0.65
CA ILE A 274 -23.57 29.80 0.21
C ILE A 274 -23.11 29.20 -1.12
N GLY A 275 -23.00 30.04 -2.15
CA GLY A 275 -22.38 29.65 -3.41
C GLY A 275 -20.85 29.58 -3.27
N VAL A 276 -20.25 28.45 -3.65
CA VAL A 276 -18.81 28.21 -3.44
C VAL A 276 -17.96 29.15 -4.29
N ALA A 277 -18.34 29.39 -5.55
CA ALA A 277 -17.65 30.34 -6.42
C ALA A 277 -17.69 31.77 -5.85
N GLU A 278 -18.85 32.24 -5.39
CA GLU A 278 -18.99 33.56 -4.77
C GLU A 278 -18.19 33.68 -3.48
N ALA A 279 -18.17 32.63 -2.66
CA ALA A 279 -17.35 32.60 -1.45
C ALA A 279 -15.86 32.77 -1.79
N ARG A 280 -15.32 31.97 -2.72
CA ARG A 280 -13.91 32.05 -3.15
C ARG A 280 -13.56 33.42 -3.73
N PHE A 281 -14.48 33.99 -4.49
CA PHE A 281 -14.31 35.35 -5.01
C PHE A 281 -14.21 36.39 -3.87
N GLU A 282 -15.09 36.33 -2.87
CA GLU A 282 -15.00 37.22 -1.69
C GLU A 282 -13.76 36.95 -0.83
N LEU A 283 -13.27 35.70 -0.73
CA LEU A 283 -11.98 35.40 -0.09
C LEU A 283 -10.84 36.19 -0.74
N GLY A 284 -10.81 36.21 -2.08
CA GLY A 284 -9.85 36.98 -2.87
C GLY A 284 -9.90 38.48 -2.59
N ARG A 285 -11.11 39.05 -2.55
CA ARG A 285 -11.30 40.47 -2.22
C ARG A 285 -10.82 40.79 -0.82
N GLN A 286 -11.17 39.96 0.15
CA GLN A 286 -10.73 40.15 1.53
C GLN A 286 -9.20 40.04 1.65
N LEU A 287 -8.58 39.09 0.94
CA LEU A 287 -7.14 38.93 0.88
C LEU A 287 -6.45 40.18 0.31
N ALA A 288 -7.00 40.80 -0.74
CA ALA A 288 -6.47 42.04 -1.28
C ALA A 288 -6.59 43.22 -0.30
N ARG A 289 -7.69 43.31 0.46
CA ARG A 289 -7.84 44.34 1.52
C ARG A 289 -6.81 44.21 2.63
N GLU A 290 -6.44 42.97 2.98
CA GLU A 290 -5.43 42.68 3.99
C GLU A 290 -3.99 42.88 3.48
N ASN A 291 -3.80 43.07 2.18
CA ASN A 291 -2.48 43.15 1.52
C ASN A 291 -2.33 44.37 0.59
N ARG A 292 -2.95 45.50 0.94
CA ARG A 292 -2.94 46.74 0.12
C ARG A 292 -1.55 47.34 -0.11
N ASP A 293 -0.59 47.00 0.74
CA ASP A 293 0.75 47.55 0.70
C ASP A 293 1.70 46.79 -0.26
N ILE A 294 1.23 45.69 -0.88
CA ILE A 294 2.04 44.94 -1.85
C ILE A 294 1.95 45.62 -3.22
N GLU A 295 3.07 46.15 -3.70
CA GLU A 295 3.18 46.68 -5.06
C GLU A 295 3.46 45.56 -6.06
N ALA A 296 2.56 45.35 -7.03
CA ALA A 296 2.72 44.36 -8.09
C ALA A 296 2.11 44.86 -9.40
N ASP A 297 2.35 44.13 -10.49
CA ASP A 297 1.91 44.52 -11.83
C ASP A 297 0.76 43.67 -12.35
N ILE A 298 0.67 42.39 -11.93
CA ILE A 298 -0.35 41.42 -12.37
C ILE A 298 -0.73 40.45 -11.26
N VAL A 299 -1.94 39.88 -11.37
CA VAL A 299 -2.44 38.80 -10.52
C VAL A 299 -2.55 37.52 -11.34
N VAL A 300 -1.95 36.44 -10.84
CA VAL A 300 -1.89 35.13 -11.51
C VAL A 300 -2.44 34.06 -10.55
N PRO A 301 -3.44 33.26 -10.96
CA PRO A 301 -3.93 32.14 -10.15
C PRO A 301 -3.02 30.93 -10.27
N VAL A 302 -2.98 30.11 -9.21
CA VAL A 302 -2.63 28.70 -9.29
C VAL A 302 -3.89 27.91 -9.69
N PRO A 303 -3.95 27.32 -10.90
CA PRO A 303 -5.14 26.64 -11.37
C PRO A 303 -5.30 25.23 -10.77
N GLU A 304 -6.50 24.75 -10.48
CA GLU A 304 -7.80 25.37 -10.80
C GLU A 304 -8.44 26.08 -9.59
N SER A 305 -8.10 25.69 -8.36
CA SER A 305 -8.73 26.15 -7.11
C SER A 305 -8.50 27.63 -6.82
N GLY A 306 -7.31 28.17 -7.12
CA GLY A 306 -6.96 29.56 -6.89
C GLY A 306 -7.63 30.58 -7.82
N ILE A 307 -8.34 30.13 -8.88
CA ILE A 307 -8.93 31.01 -9.90
C ILE A 307 -9.91 32.02 -9.31
N GLY A 308 -10.89 31.55 -8.51
CA GLY A 308 -11.92 32.43 -7.94
C GLY A 308 -11.33 33.49 -7.01
N ALA A 309 -10.40 33.10 -6.15
CA ALA A 309 -9.71 34.02 -5.25
C ALA A 309 -8.83 35.02 -6.02
N ALA A 310 -8.14 34.60 -7.08
CA ALA A 310 -7.35 35.51 -7.91
C ALA A 310 -8.21 36.55 -8.64
N GLN A 311 -9.38 36.16 -9.14
CA GLN A 311 -10.33 37.09 -9.75
C GLN A 311 -10.82 38.13 -8.73
N GLY A 312 -11.17 37.69 -7.52
CA GLY A 312 -11.55 38.59 -6.43
C GLY A 312 -10.43 39.53 -6.01
N TYR A 313 -9.20 39.02 -5.91
CA TYR A 313 -8.03 39.80 -5.56
C TYR A 313 -7.74 40.88 -6.62
N ALA A 314 -7.75 40.51 -7.90
CA ALA A 314 -7.54 41.42 -9.02
C ALA A 314 -8.61 42.53 -9.04
N GLN A 315 -9.89 42.17 -8.86
CA GLN A 315 -10.96 43.15 -8.86
C GLN A 315 -10.86 44.15 -7.69
N GLU A 316 -10.51 43.68 -6.49
CA GLU A 316 -10.40 44.58 -5.33
C GLU A 316 -9.11 45.41 -5.33
N SER A 317 -7.99 44.87 -5.83
CA SER A 317 -6.72 45.59 -5.93
C SER A 317 -6.63 46.53 -7.14
N GLY A 318 -7.46 46.31 -8.16
CA GLY A 318 -7.38 47.03 -9.44
C GLY A 318 -6.26 46.55 -10.36
N LEU A 319 -5.54 45.48 -10.00
CA LEU A 319 -4.47 44.91 -10.80
C LEU A 319 -5.03 44.03 -11.93
N PRO A 320 -4.39 43.99 -13.11
CA PRO A 320 -4.77 43.08 -14.19
C PRO A 320 -4.69 41.61 -13.79
N TYR A 321 -5.79 40.87 -13.99
CA TYR A 321 -5.82 39.42 -13.89
C TYR A 321 -5.27 38.78 -15.16
N VAL A 322 -4.36 37.82 -15.01
CA VAL A 322 -3.68 37.16 -16.13
C VAL A 322 -3.59 35.66 -15.88
N MET A 323 -3.98 34.86 -16.88
CA MET A 323 -3.72 33.41 -16.89
C MET A 323 -2.25 33.11 -17.22
N GLY A 324 -1.38 33.40 -16.25
CA GLY A 324 0.07 33.17 -16.35
C GLY A 324 0.49 31.70 -16.20
N MET A 325 -0.45 30.82 -15.85
CA MET A 325 -0.23 29.39 -15.69
C MET A 325 -1.36 28.58 -16.33
N ILE A 326 -1.02 27.46 -16.95
CA ILE A 326 -1.96 26.54 -17.57
C ILE A 326 -1.76 25.14 -16.99
N LYS A 327 -2.85 24.55 -16.49
CA LYS A 327 -2.91 23.16 -16.05
C LYS A 327 -3.06 22.23 -17.26
N ASN A 328 -2.22 21.20 -17.31
CA ASN A 328 -2.35 20.15 -18.32
C ASN A 328 -3.49 19.20 -17.95
N ARG A 329 -4.60 19.30 -18.69
CA ARG A 329 -5.83 18.54 -18.43
C ARG A 329 -5.78 17.08 -18.86
N TYR A 330 -4.80 16.72 -19.69
CA TYR A 330 -4.66 15.37 -20.25
C TYR A 330 -3.72 14.47 -19.45
N MET A 331 -3.14 15.01 -18.37
CA MET A 331 -2.31 14.25 -17.44
C MET A 331 -3.21 13.55 -16.41
N GLY A 332 -3.37 12.23 -16.55
CA GLY A 332 -3.90 11.37 -15.48
C GLY A 332 -2.91 11.24 -14.31
N ARG A 333 -3.26 10.43 -13.30
CA ARG A 333 -2.27 10.01 -12.28
C ARG A 333 -1.12 9.30 -13.01
N THR A 334 0.11 9.78 -12.87
CA THR A 334 1.28 9.15 -13.48
C THR A 334 1.46 7.75 -12.88
N PHE A 335 1.17 6.73 -13.67
CA PHE A 335 1.50 5.34 -13.37
C PHE A 335 3.03 5.21 -13.18
N ILE A 336 3.43 4.42 -12.19
CA ILE A 336 4.78 4.15 -11.69
C ILE A 336 5.87 4.39 -12.76
N GLN A 337 6.83 5.28 -12.46
CA GLN A 337 8.01 5.50 -13.33
C GLN A 337 9.33 5.39 -12.56
N PRO A 338 10.36 4.71 -13.13
CA PRO A 338 11.40 4.03 -12.35
C PRO A 338 12.58 4.91 -11.90
N SER A 339 12.57 6.22 -12.16
CA SER A 339 13.74 7.09 -11.89
C SER A 339 13.40 8.47 -11.34
N GLN A 340 14.24 8.96 -10.43
CA GLN A 340 14.14 10.29 -9.78
C GLN A 340 14.02 11.44 -10.80
N ASN A 341 14.78 11.37 -11.91
CA ASN A 341 14.81 12.40 -12.96
C ASN A 341 13.49 12.53 -13.74
N ILE A 342 12.77 11.43 -13.96
CA ILE A 342 11.47 11.45 -14.66
C ILE A 342 10.37 11.95 -13.72
N ARG A 343 10.51 11.71 -12.40
CA ARG A 343 9.62 12.24 -11.35
C ARG A 343 9.57 13.77 -11.34
N GLU A 344 10.72 14.42 -11.50
CA GLU A 344 10.81 15.89 -11.67
C GLU A 344 10.14 16.38 -12.96
N LEU A 345 10.21 15.58 -14.03
CA LEU A 345 9.51 15.85 -15.29
C LEU A 345 7.98 15.78 -15.11
N GLY A 346 7.48 14.83 -14.30
CA GLY A 346 6.06 14.64 -14.00
C GLY A 346 5.37 15.86 -13.40
N VAL A 347 6.06 16.64 -12.56
CA VAL A 347 5.54 17.90 -12.02
C VAL A 347 5.57 19.03 -13.04
N ARG A 348 6.64 19.12 -13.85
CA ARG A 348 6.70 20.07 -14.99
C ARG A 348 5.60 19.82 -16.01
N LEU A 349 5.17 18.57 -16.17
CA LEU A 349 4.09 18.21 -17.09
C LEU A 349 2.70 18.64 -16.60
N LYS A 350 2.50 18.90 -15.29
CA LYS A 350 1.19 19.27 -14.71
C LYS A 350 0.84 20.74 -14.90
N LEU A 351 1.80 21.64 -14.75
CA LEU A 351 1.60 23.09 -14.78
C LEU A 351 2.68 23.76 -15.63
N ASN A 352 2.25 24.56 -16.61
CA ASN A 352 3.13 25.30 -17.50
C ASN A 352 2.93 26.81 -17.32
N ALA A 353 4.02 27.56 -17.23
CA ALA A 353 3.97 29.02 -17.19
C ALA A 353 3.93 29.63 -18.59
N VAL A 354 3.16 30.70 -18.75
CA VAL A 354 3.05 31.46 -19.99
C VAL A 354 4.05 32.62 -19.93
N ALA A 355 5.31 32.35 -20.28
CA ALA A 355 6.41 33.30 -20.11
C ALA A 355 6.19 34.68 -20.78
N SER A 356 5.48 34.73 -21.90
CA SER A 356 5.13 35.98 -22.60
C SER A 356 4.28 36.93 -21.74
N LEU A 357 3.54 36.40 -20.77
CA LEU A 357 2.68 37.17 -19.86
C LEU A 357 3.37 37.51 -18.53
N ILE A 358 4.42 36.78 -18.16
CA ILE A 358 5.10 36.87 -16.86
C ILE A 358 6.40 37.68 -16.93
N LYS A 359 7.13 37.63 -18.06
CA LYS A 359 8.47 38.19 -18.17
C LYS A 359 8.51 39.69 -17.84
N GLY A 360 9.36 40.06 -16.87
CA GLY A 360 9.61 41.43 -16.44
C GLY A 360 8.54 42.02 -15.52
N LYS A 361 7.67 41.20 -14.91
CA LYS A 361 6.58 41.64 -14.05
C LYS A 361 6.79 41.23 -12.58
N ARG A 362 6.28 42.06 -11.67
CA ARG A 362 6.03 41.71 -10.26
C ARG A 362 4.68 41.01 -10.16
N VAL A 363 4.67 39.78 -9.67
CA VAL A 363 3.51 38.87 -9.75
C VAL A 363 2.90 38.64 -8.37
N ILE A 364 1.59 38.90 -8.23
CA ILE A 364 0.80 38.30 -7.15
C ILE A 364 0.41 36.89 -7.59
N LEU A 365 0.98 35.86 -6.96
CA LEU A 365 0.62 34.47 -7.20
C LEU A 365 -0.37 34.00 -6.13
N VAL A 366 -1.60 33.70 -6.53
CA VAL A 366 -2.70 33.37 -5.62
C VAL A 366 -2.95 31.86 -5.58
N ASP A 367 -2.86 31.28 -4.40
CA ASP A 367 -3.15 29.86 -4.14
C ASP A 367 -4.19 29.71 -3.02
N ASP A 368 -4.84 28.55 -2.92
CA ASP A 368 -5.91 28.33 -1.94
C ASP A 368 -5.39 28.04 -0.53
N SER A 369 -4.32 27.23 -0.42
CA SER A 369 -3.78 26.76 0.84
C SER A 369 -2.31 26.35 0.73
N ILE A 370 -1.61 26.28 1.87
CA ILE A 370 -0.28 25.67 1.97
C ILE A 370 -0.32 24.65 3.10
N VAL A 371 -0.20 23.36 2.76
CA VAL A 371 -0.14 22.27 3.74
C VAL A 371 1.30 21.86 4.02
N ARG A 372 2.05 21.41 3.01
CA ARG A 372 3.43 20.90 3.15
C ARG A 372 4.50 21.86 2.60
N GLY A 373 4.13 22.77 1.70
CA GLY A 373 4.99 23.82 1.12
C GLY A 373 5.95 23.34 0.02
N THR A 374 5.88 22.07 -0.38
CA THR A 374 6.77 21.48 -1.38
C THR A 374 6.40 21.84 -2.81
N THR A 375 5.11 21.98 -3.09
CA THR A 375 4.55 22.44 -4.36
C THR A 375 4.66 23.95 -4.44
N SER A 376 4.36 24.69 -3.37
CA SER A 376 4.46 26.16 -3.34
C SER A 376 5.85 26.66 -3.78
N ARG A 377 6.93 26.01 -3.32
CA ARG A 377 8.29 26.31 -3.77
C ARG A 377 8.45 26.15 -5.29
N LYS A 378 7.95 25.04 -5.84
CA LYS A 378 8.04 24.75 -7.29
C LYS A 378 7.24 25.76 -8.11
N LEU A 379 6.12 26.26 -7.59
CA LEU A 379 5.29 27.30 -8.23
C LEU A 379 6.04 28.64 -8.29
N VAL A 380 6.68 29.05 -7.19
CA VAL A 380 7.52 30.26 -7.16
C VAL A 380 8.68 30.13 -8.15
N ASP A 381 9.39 29.00 -8.14
CA ASP A 381 10.49 28.73 -9.08
C ASP A 381 10.03 28.73 -10.54
N LEU A 382 8.80 28.28 -10.82
CA LEU A 382 8.20 28.30 -12.15
C LEU A 382 7.96 29.74 -12.62
N MET A 383 7.44 30.63 -11.76
CA MET A 383 7.26 32.05 -12.08
C MET A 383 8.60 32.77 -12.28
N LYS A 384 9.58 32.53 -11.40
CA LYS A 384 10.92 33.13 -11.54
C LYS A 384 11.61 32.70 -12.83
N ARG A 385 11.52 31.42 -13.21
CA ARG A 385 12.04 30.93 -14.50
C ARG A 385 11.31 31.50 -15.72
N ALA A 386 10.02 31.79 -15.59
CA ALA A 386 9.25 32.47 -16.64
C ALA A 386 9.61 33.96 -16.78
N GLY A 387 10.46 34.48 -15.89
CA GLY A 387 11.02 35.84 -15.97
C GLY A 387 10.36 36.85 -15.06
N ALA A 388 9.60 36.44 -14.03
CA ALA A 388 9.07 37.35 -13.01
C ALA A 388 10.22 38.03 -12.26
N THR A 389 10.11 39.34 -11.99
CA THR A 389 11.10 40.10 -11.21
C THR A 389 10.90 39.90 -9.71
N GLU A 390 9.64 39.81 -9.28
CA GLU A 390 9.23 39.52 -7.90
C GLU A 390 8.01 38.58 -7.92
N VAL A 391 7.94 37.69 -6.94
CA VAL A 391 6.82 36.76 -6.74
C VAL A 391 6.30 36.91 -5.32
N HIS A 392 5.13 37.54 -5.19
CA HIS A 392 4.38 37.70 -3.95
C HIS A 392 3.36 36.58 -3.84
N PHE A 393 3.61 35.62 -2.95
CA PHE A 393 2.75 34.46 -2.77
C PHE A 393 1.63 34.80 -1.78
N VAL A 394 0.37 34.76 -2.21
CA VAL A 394 -0.77 35.07 -1.35
C VAL A 394 -1.73 33.88 -1.30
N VAL A 395 -2.16 33.55 -0.09
CA VAL A 395 -2.94 32.34 0.20
C VAL A 395 -4.32 32.72 0.67
N SER A 396 -5.38 32.25 0.00
CA SER A 396 -6.77 32.58 0.32
C SER A 396 -7.34 31.82 1.53
N SER A 397 -6.48 31.23 2.34
CA SER A 397 -6.81 30.65 3.63
C SER A 397 -5.78 31.02 4.69
N PRO A 398 -6.15 30.96 5.98
CA PRO A 398 -5.20 31.03 7.08
C PRO A 398 -4.21 29.84 7.05
N PRO A 399 -3.06 29.94 7.74
CA PRO A 399 -2.13 28.83 7.82
C PRO A 399 -2.78 27.60 8.45
N VAL A 400 -2.69 26.44 7.78
CA VAL A 400 -3.21 25.16 8.30
C VAL A 400 -2.25 24.63 9.36
N LYS A 401 -2.59 24.84 10.63
CA LYS A 401 -1.72 24.55 11.79
C LYS A 401 -2.08 23.28 12.54
N PHE A 402 -3.30 22.79 12.34
CA PHE A 402 -3.84 21.66 13.08
C PHE A 402 -4.52 20.69 12.11
N GLY A 403 -4.39 19.38 12.39
CA GLY A 403 -5.03 18.35 11.58
C GLY A 403 -6.55 18.33 11.79
N CYS A 404 -7.31 18.09 10.74
CA CYS A 404 -8.75 17.92 10.82
C CYS A 404 -9.11 16.52 11.35
N HIS A 405 -10.12 16.47 12.21
CA HIS A 405 -10.70 15.24 12.77
C HIS A 405 -12.11 14.95 12.23
N TYR A 406 -12.63 15.83 11.38
CA TYR A 406 -14.00 15.83 10.87
C TYR A 406 -14.11 15.39 9.43
N GLY A 407 -13.02 14.87 8.89
CA GLY A 407 -12.98 14.18 7.63
C GLY A 407 -12.24 14.89 6.50
N ILE A 408 -11.05 15.35 6.82
CA ILE A 408 -10.17 15.93 5.84
C ILE A 408 -8.81 15.31 6.09
N ASP A 409 -8.16 14.73 5.08
CA ASP A 409 -6.89 14.00 5.24
C ASP A 409 -5.73 14.95 5.55
N THR A 410 -5.58 15.32 6.83
CA THR A 410 -4.59 16.28 7.35
C THR A 410 -4.00 15.80 8.69
N THR A 411 -4.15 14.52 9.02
CA THR A 411 -3.94 13.98 10.38
C THR A 411 -2.48 13.83 10.80
N GLY A 412 -1.51 14.01 9.90
CA GLY A 412 -0.09 14.04 10.22
C GLY A 412 0.39 15.40 10.73
N ARG A 413 0.44 15.63 12.06
CA ARG A 413 0.96 16.89 12.64
C ARG A 413 2.39 17.26 12.19
N GLY A 414 3.21 16.28 11.81
CA GLY A 414 4.56 16.50 11.29
C GLY A 414 4.62 16.87 9.80
N GLU A 415 3.50 16.75 9.07
CA GLU A 415 3.41 17.06 7.64
C GLU A 415 2.94 18.51 7.40
N LEU A 416 2.34 19.17 8.38
CA LEU A 416 1.84 20.54 8.28
C LEU A 416 2.96 21.55 8.53
N ILE A 417 3.36 22.27 7.47
CA ILE A 417 4.49 23.20 7.52
C ILE A 417 4.27 24.33 8.53
N ALA A 418 3.03 24.83 8.64
CA ALA A 418 2.69 25.95 9.53
C ALA A 418 2.58 25.56 11.02
N THR A 419 2.66 24.26 11.35
CA THR A 419 2.77 23.79 12.73
C THR A 419 4.19 23.98 13.27
N VAL A 420 5.19 23.83 12.40
CA VAL A 420 6.62 23.82 12.77
C VAL A 420 7.37 25.08 12.34
N LYS A 421 6.84 25.83 11.37
CA LYS A 421 7.46 27.04 10.83
C LYS A 421 6.55 28.24 10.96
N ASP A 422 7.14 29.39 11.27
CA ASP A 422 6.46 30.67 11.18
C ASP A 422 6.37 31.16 9.71
N LYS A 423 5.66 32.29 9.52
CA LYS A 423 5.43 32.90 8.21
C LYS A 423 6.74 33.21 7.46
N GLU A 424 7.75 33.74 8.14
CA GLU A 424 9.02 34.13 7.50
C GLU A 424 9.86 32.91 7.13
N GLN A 425 9.84 31.88 7.97
CA GLN A 425 10.47 30.60 7.67
C GLN A 425 9.82 29.91 6.47
N ILE A 426 8.49 29.95 6.34
CA ILE A 426 7.78 29.42 5.17
C ILE A 426 8.13 30.24 3.92
N ARG A 427 8.08 31.58 4.01
CA ARG A 427 8.44 32.50 2.90
C ARG A 427 9.85 32.19 2.38
N SER A 428 10.82 32.06 3.28
CA SER A 428 12.21 31.73 2.93
C SER A 428 12.33 30.35 2.28
N MET A 429 11.62 29.35 2.79
CA MET A 429 11.61 27.99 2.25
C MET A 429 11.05 27.92 0.82
N ILE A 430 9.95 28.64 0.54
CA ILE A 430 9.35 28.69 -0.81
C ILE A 430 10.05 29.69 -1.74
N GLN A 431 10.99 30.48 -1.19
CA GLN A 431 11.76 31.51 -1.90
C GLN A 431 10.90 32.62 -2.54
N ALA A 432 9.75 32.92 -1.94
CA ALA A 432 8.90 34.04 -2.35
C ALA A 432 9.46 35.37 -1.82
N ASP A 433 9.20 36.44 -2.56
CA ASP A 433 9.61 37.80 -2.18
C ASP A 433 8.77 38.29 -1.00
N THR A 434 7.46 38.06 -1.06
CA THR A 434 6.57 38.15 0.10
C THR A 434 5.66 36.92 0.19
N LEU A 435 5.19 36.61 1.40
CA LEU A 435 4.18 35.60 1.65
C LEU A 435 3.07 36.26 2.46
N SER A 436 1.81 35.98 2.18
CA SER A 436 0.67 36.40 3.00
C SER A 436 -0.42 35.35 3.05
N PHE A 437 -1.08 35.25 4.20
CA PHE A 437 -2.21 34.37 4.43
C PHE A 437 -3.43 35.20 4.79
N LEU A 438 -4.61 34.78 4.36
CA LEU A 438 -5.87 35.37 4.81
C LEU A 438 -6.03 35.21 6.33
N SER A 439 -6.48 36.25 7.03
CA SER A 439 -6.77 36.14 8.46
C SER A 439 -7.98 35.22 8.72
N ILE A 440 -8.02 34.55 9.89
CA ILE A 440 -9.18 33.70 10.26
C ILE A 440 -10.48 34.51 10.30
N LYS A 441 -10.40 35.75 10.80
CA LYS A 441 -11.53 36.68 10.82
C LYS A 441 -11.97 37.03 9.39
N GLY A 442 -11.02 37.39 8.53
CA GLY A 442 -11.27 37.69 7.12
C GLY A 442 -11.89 36.52 6.37
N LEU A 443 -11.42 35.29 6.61
CA LEU A 443 -11.99 34.06 6.06
C LEU A 443 -13.47 33.93 6.42
N VAL A 444 -13.80 33.96 7.72
CA VAL A 444 -15.19 33.80 8.18
C VAL A 444 -16.11 34.90 7.64
N GLU A 445 -15.67 36.15 7.71
CA GLU A 445 -16.47 37.28 7.21
C GLU A 445 -16.69 37.22 5.69
N ALA A 446 -15.68 36.81 4.92
CA ALA A 446 -15.80 36.72 3.47
C ALA A 446 -16.77 35.60 3.04
N VAL A 447 -16.70 34.43 3.69
CA VAL A 447 -17.65 33.33 3.44
C VAL A 447 -19.08 33.74 3.84
N GLU A 448 -19.26 34.40 4.99
CA GLU A 448 -20.60 34.88 5.41
C GLU A 448 -21.20 35.90 4.45
N ARG A 449 -20.40 36.77 3.81
CA ARG A 449 -20.89 37.71 2.80
C ARG A 449 -21.47 37.02 1.57
N ALA A 450 -21.02 35.82 1.25
CA ALA A 450 -21.53 35.03 0.14
C ALA A 450 -22.83 34.25 0.48
N ARG A 451 -23.27 34.27 1.75
CA ARG A 451 -24.51 33.60 2.18
C ARG A 451 -25.73 34.36 1.66
N ARG A 452 -26.59 33.67 0.92
CA ARG A 452 -27.90 34.19 0.48
C ARG A 452 -28.89 34.06 1.63
N SER A 453 -29.75 35.06 1.84
CA SER A 453 -30.72 35.10 2.94
C SER A 453 -31.73 33.95 2.81
N THR A 454 -31.45 32.85 3.49
CA THR A 454 -32.36 31.71 3.65
C THR A 454 -32.42 31.40 5.14
N GLY A 455 -33.62 31.17 5.65
CA GLY A 455 -33.97 31.32 7.07
C GLY A 455 -33.22 30.45 8.09
N SER A 456 -33.41 30.84 9.35
CA SER A 456 -32.91 30.28 10.62
C SER A 456 -31.40 30.44 10.91
N GLY A 457 -31.06 31.61 11.45
CA GLY A 457 -29.89 31.84 12.31
C GLY A 457 -28.52 31.92 11.61
N SER A 458 -27.62 32.75 12.15
CA SER A 458 -26.21 32.70 11.76
C SER A 458 -25.64 31.33 12.11
N ARG A 459 -25.30 30.52 11.10
CA ARG A 459 -24.60 29.24 11.29
C ARG A 459 -23.11 29.55 11.48
N GLY A 460 -22.49 28.96 12.51
CA GLY A 460 -21.05 29.10 12.71
C GLY A 460 -20.27 28.24 11.72
N PHE A 461 -18.97 28.47 11.65
CA PHE A 461 -18.04 27.63 10.91
C PHE A 461 -17.05 26.93 11.83
N CYS A 462 -16.63 25.72 11.45
CA CYS A 462 -15.47 25.07 12.04
C CYS A 462 -14.18 25.68 11.47
N THR A 463 -13.36 26.27 12.34
CA THR A 463 -12.04 26.84 12.02
C THR A 463 -10.88 26.05 12.64
N ALA A 464 -11.16 24.84 13.14
CA ALA A 464 -10.24 24.08 13.99
C ALA A 464 -8.88 23.80 13.31
N CYS A 465 -8.86 23.62 11.99
CA CYS A 465 -7.61 23.43 11.22
C CYS A 465 -6.65 24.63 11.33
N PHE A 466 -7.16 25.81 11.69
CA PHE A 466 -6.40 27.06 11.78
C PHE A 466 -6.13 27.51 13.23
N ASP A 467 -7.09 27.33 14.13
CA ASP A 467 -7.03 27.83 15.52
C ASP A 467 -6.96 26.74 16.60
N GLY A 468 -7.12 25.47 16.24
CA GLY A 468 -7.09 24.33 17.15
C GLY A 468 -8.31 24.22 18.07
N LYS A 469 -9.38 24.98 17.82
CA LYS A 469 -10.61 24.96 18.61
C LYS A 469 -11.64 24.01 18.00
N TYR A 470 -11.52 22.73 18.38
CA TYR A 470 -12.43 21.68 17.95
C TYR A 470 -13.83 21.83 18.59
N PRO A 471 -14.93 21.80 17.80
CA PRO A 471 -16.29 21.89 18.35
C PRO A 471 -16.73 20.66 19.17
N THR A 472 -16.07 19.52 18.99
CA THR A 472 -16.29 18.29 19.77
C THR A 472 -15.07 17.93 20.59
N ALA A 473 -15.24 17.07 21.60
CA ALA A 473 -14.10 16.41 22.23
C ALA A 473 -13.35 15.58 21.17
N ILE A 474 -12.03 15.67 21.22
CA ILE A 474 -11.13 14.87 20.38
C ILE A 474 -10.52 13.80 21.29
N ASP A 475 -10.76 12.53 20.97
CA ASP A 475 -10.22 11.41 21.72
C ASP A 475 -8.70 11.34 21.54
N ALA A 476 -7.98 10.98 22.60
CA ALA A 476 -6.53 10.76 22.54
C ALA A 476 -6.13 9.53 21.69
N GLU A 477 -7.10 8.66 21.39
CA GLU A 477 -6.97 7.46 20.57
C GLU A 477 -7.64 7.66 19.19
N GLU A 478 -7.14 8.60 18.39
CA GLU A 478 -7.64 8.87 17.03
C GLU A 478 -6.54 8.73 15.96
N GLY A 479 -6.94 8.56 14.70
CA GLY A 479 -6.04 8.52 13.54
C GLY A 479 -6.46 7.50 12.48
N ARG A 480 -5.93 7.64 11.27
CA ARG A 480 -6.35 6.86 10.09
C ARG A 480 -6.37 5.35 10.28
N HIS A 481 -5.44 4.80 11.04
CA HIS A 481 -5.32 3.35 11.27
C HIS A 481 -5.85 2.94 12.65
N ILE A 482 -6.68 3.76 13.30
CA ILE A 482 -7.09 3.51 14.70
C ILE A 482 -7.86 2.20 14.86
N LEU A 483 -8.71 1.87 13.88
CA LEU A 483 -9.52 0.64 13.90
C LEU A 483 -8.73 -0.60 13.48
N GLU A 484 -7.45 -0.45 13.11
CA GLU A 484 -6.53 -1.53 12.74
C GLU A 484 -5.75 -2.05 13.96
N LYS A 485 -5.76 -1.31 15.08
CA LYS A 485 -5.05 -1.69 16.30
C LYS A 485 -5.80 -2.77 17.09
N THR A 486 -5.40 -4.02 16.93
CA THR A 486 -5.84 -5.12 17.80
C THR A 486 -5.02 -5.16 19.10
N GLY A 487 -5.47 -4.46 20.14
CA GLY A 487 -5.24 -4.77 21.57
C GLY A 487 -3.83 -4.68 22.19
N LYS A 488 -3.45 -3.49 22.68
CA LYS A 488 -3.05 -3.12 24.09
C LYS A 488 -2.34 -1.77 24.07
N ALA A 489 -2.82 -0.83 24.88
CA ALA A 489 -2.40 0.57 24.91
C ALA A 489 -1.35 0.87 25.99
N SER A 490 -0.44 1.80 25.68
CA SER A 490 -0.03 2.91 26.56
C SER A 490 0.90 3.89 25.80
N GLY A 491 0.53 5.17 25.72
CA GLY A 491 1.42 6.26 25.26
C GLY A 491 2.15 6.97 26.42
N PRO A 492 2.71 8.19 26.26
CA PRO A 492 3.22 8.84 25.04
C PRO A 492 4.68 9.37 25.18
N SER A 493 5.46 9.38 24.09
CA SER A 493 6.40 10.47 23.73
C SER A 493 6.79 10.35 22.25
N SER A 494 6.89 11.47 21.53
CA SER A 494 7.32 11.51 20.13
C SER A 494 8.81 11.19 20.04
N THR A 495 9.12 9.95 19.72
CA THR A 495 10.48 9.42 19.53
C THR A 495 10.58 8.77 18.16
N TYR A 496 11.78 8.38 17.72
CA TYR A 496 12.02 7.62 16.48
C TYR A 496 11.11 6.37 16.37
N ARG A 497 10.78 5.80 17.53
CA ARG A 497 9.77 4.74 17.74
C ARG A 497 8.38 5.08 17.22
N GLY A 498 7.99 6.36 17.27
CA GLY A 498 6.72 6.87 16.74
C GLY A 498 6.69 7.02 15.22
N ALA A 499 7.85 6.98 14.55
CA ALA A 499 7.95 6.84 13.09
C ALA A 499 7.90 5.37 12.63
N GLY A 500 7.68 4.44 13.57
CA GLY A 500 7.66 3.00 13.29
C GLY A 500 9.05 2.38 13.25
N VAL A 501 10.06 2.96 13.91
CA VAL A 501 11.39 2.35 14.09
C VAL A 501 11.74 2.32 15.57
N ASP A 502 11.58 1.16 16.21
CA ASP A 502 11.75 0.99 17.65
C ASP A 502 13.23 0.69 18.00
N ILE A 503 13.99 1.72 18.40
CA ILE A 503 15.42 1.59 18.75
C ILE A 503 15.63 0.61 19.93
N ASP A 504 14.71 0.57 20.90
CA ASP A 504 14.81 -0.37 22.02
C ASP A 504 14.58 -1.81 21.57
N ALA A 505 13.63 -2.01 20.65
CA ALA A 505 13.45 -3.29 19.97
C ALA A 505 14.65 -3.63 19.08
N GLY A 506 15.27 -2.64 18.43
CA GLY A 506 16.52 -2.78 17.68
C GLY A 506 17.65 -3.30 18.57
N ASN A 507 17.90 -2.62 19.69
CA ASN A 507 18.91 -3.03 20.67
C ASN A 507 18.62 -4.44 21.24
N ARG A 508 17.37 -4.72 21.60
CA ARG A 508 16.95 -6.05 22.04
C ARG A 508 17.17 -7.11 20.96
N SER A 509 16.91 -6.79 19.69
CA SER A 509 17.17 -7.69 18.57
C SER A 509 18.67 -8.00 18.47
N VAL A 510 19.53 -6.97 18.56
CA VAL A 510 20.99 -7.14 18.57
C VAL A 510 21.46 -8.03 19.73
N ASP A 511 20.91 -7.86 20.93
CA ASP A 511 21.25 -8.68 22.10
C ASP A 511 20.85 -10.15 21.91
N LEU A 512 19.68 -10.41 21.30
CA LEU A 512 19.19 -11.76 21.02
C LEU A 512 19.98 -12.47 19.92
N ILE A 513 20.41 -11.76 18.86
CA ILE A 513 21.16 -12.38 17.75
C ILE A 513 22.63 -12.61 18.08
N LYS A 514 23.23 -11.80 18.96
CA LYS A 514 24.68 -11.81 19.22
C LYS A 514 25.24 -13.20 19.58
N PRO A 515 24.62 -14.01 20.47
CA PRO A 515 25.09 -15.36 20.75
C PRO A 515 25.11 -16.28 19.53
N HIS A 516 24.13 -16.14 18.63
CA HIS A 516 24.04 -16.94 17.41
C HIS A 516 25.16 -16.58 16.42
N VAL A 517 25.35 -15.29 16.16
CA VAL A 517 26.40 -14.81 15.24
C VAL A 517 27.80 -15.14 15.76
N MET A 518 28.07 -15.03 17.06
CA MET A 518 29.38 -15.33 17.64
C MET A 518 29.86 -16.77 17.38
N ARG A 519 28.94 -17.74 17.27
CA ARG A 519 29.26 -19.15 16.91
C ARG A 519 29.80 -19.30 15.50
N THR A 520 29.49 -18.34 14.63
CA THR A 520 29.93 -18.34 13.22
C THR A 520 31.32 -17.73 13.05
N THR A 521 31.90 -17.09 14.07
CA THR A 521 33.21 -16.44 13.96
C THR A 521 34.26 -17.41 13.43
N ARG A 522 35.03 -16.97 12.42
CA ARG A 522 36.11 -17.75 11.80
C ARG A 522 37.38 -16.91 11.67
N LYS A 523 38.49 -17.59 11.44
CA LYS A 523 39.77 -16.93 11.11
C LYS A 523 39.60 -16.05 9.86
N GLY A 524 40.15 -14.84 9.93
CA GLY A 524 40.08 -13.84 8.86
C GLY A 524 39.04 -12.74 9.09
N VAL A 525 38.01 -12.96 9.92
CA VAL A 525 37.06 -11.90 10.27
C VAL A 525 37.76 -10.86 11.15
N ILE A 526 37.71 -9.59 10.75
CA ILE A 526 38.26 -8.46 11.51
C ILE A 526 37.09 -7.65 12.09
N GLY A 527 37.08 -7.46 13.41
CA GLY A 527 36.02 -6.73 14.12
C GLY A 527 34.88 -7.62 14.59
N GLY A 528 33.73 -7.01 14.85
CA GLY A 528 32.53 -7.71 15.33
C GLY A 528 31.25 -7.03 14.84
N ILE A 529 30.11 -7.55 15.29
CA ILE A 529 28.78 -7.05 14.93
C ILE A 529 28.63 -5.57 15.32
N GLY A 530 28.05 -4.76 14.43
CA GLY A 530 27.76 -3.33 14.66
C GLY A 530 28.74 -2.36 13.99
N GLY A 531 29.69 -2.85 13.19
CA GLY A 531 30.46 -2.00 12.28
C GLY A 531 29.64 -1.58 11.05
N PHE A 532 30.00 -0.46 10.42
CA PHE A 532 29.38 0.02 9.16
C PHE A 532 29.61 -0.90 7.95
N GLY A 533 30.52 -1.88 8.08
CA GLY A 533 30.79 -2.88 7.06
C GLY A 533 31.60 -4.03 7.65
N ALA A 534 31.46 -5.21 7.04
CA ALA A 534 32.24 -6.39 7.39
C ALA A 534 33.66 -6.30 6.81
N LEU A 535 34.65 -6.71 7.60
CA LEU A 535 36.05 -6.76 7.18
C LEU A 535 36.54 -8.21 7.23
N TYR A 536 37.17 -8.65 6.15
CA TYR A 536 37.76 -9.99 6.05
C TYR A 536 39.19 -9.91 5.48
N ASP A 537 40.14 -10.49 6.21
CA ASP A 537 41.53 -10.62 5.78
C ASP A 537 41.69 -11.80 4.81
N VAL A 538 41.68 -11.51 3.52
CA VAL A 538 41.88 -12.50 2.45
C VAL A 538 43.26 -13.16 2.55
N SER A 539 44.28 -12.49 3.10
CA SER A 539 45.63 -13.07 3.23
C SER A 539 45.66 -14.24 4.23
N SER A 540 44.70 -14.28 5.17
CA SER A 540 44.57 -15.34 6.16
C SER A 540 44.20 -16.72 5.58
N LEU A 541 43.73 -16.75 4.31
CA LEU A 541 43.35 -17.96 3.58
C LEU A 541 44.56 -18.77 3.10
N GLY A 542 45.75 -18.16 3.01
CA GLY A 542 46.95 -18.84 2.51
C GLY A 542 46.93 -19.17 1.00
N MET A 543 46.04 -18.54 0.24
CA MET A 543 45.98 -18.64 -1.23
C MET A 543 47.00 -17.70 -1.89
N LYS A 544 47.53 -18.08 -3.06
CA LYS A 544 48.52 -17.26 -3.79
C LYS A 544 47.84 -16.24 -4.70
N GLU A 545 46.83 -16.66 -5.46
CA GLU A 545 46.05 -15.82 -6.37
C GLU A 545 44.55 -15.99 -6.06
N PRO A 546 44.07 -15.50 -4.90
CA PRO A 546 42.68 -15.67 -4.49
C PRO A 546 41.73 -14.92 -5.44
N VAL A 547 40.71 -15.64 -5.93
CA VAL A 547 39.57 -15.09 -6.67
C VAL A 547 38.34 -15.20 -5.78
N LEU A 548 37.64 -14.08 -5.59
CA LEU A 548 36.39 -14.05 -4.83
C LEU A 548 35.22 -14.43 -5.73
N VAL A 549 34.36 -15.31 -5.23
CA VAL A 549 33.11 -15.71 -5.86
C VAL A 549 31.97 -15.25 -4.95
N SER A 550 31.02 -14.51 -5.48
CA SER A 550 29.88 -13.99 -4.72
C SER A 550 28.57 -14.49 -5.29
N GLY A 551 27.65 -14.88 -4.42
CA GLY A 551 26.30 -15.33 -4.76
C GLY A 551 25.26 -14.61 -3.92
N THR A 552 24.10 -14.32 -4.49
CA THR A 552 22.96 -13.72 -3.78
C THR A 552 21.67 -14.40 -4.20
N ASP A 553 20.84 -14.72 -3.23
CA ASP A 553 19.53 -15.32 -3.46
C ASP A 553 18.63 -15.13 -2.24
N GLY A 554 17.33 -15.37 -2.40
CA GLY A 554 16.33 -15.38 -1.34
C GLY A 554 15.73 -16.76 -1.12
N VAL A 555 14.71 -16.80 -0.26
CA VAL A 555 13.96 -18.04 0.06
C VAL A 555 12.65 -18.13 -0.72
N GLY A 556 12.22 -17.02 -1.32
CA GLY A 556 11.03 -16.95 -2.16
C GLY A 556 9.74 -17.27 -1.40
N THR A 557 8.79 -17.93 -2.07
CA THR A 557 7.44 -18.11 -1.55
C THR A 557 7.31 -19.18 -0.44
N LYS A 558 8.41 -19.85 -0.08
CA LYS A 558 8.53 -20.74 1.10
C LYS A 558 8.30 -19.97 2.41
N LEU A 559 8.60 -18.67 2.43
CA LEU A 559 8.35 -17.79 3.57
C LEU A 559 6.88 -17.80 4.04
N ARG A 560 5.94 -17.96 3.11
CA ARG A 560 4.50 -18.05 3.46
C ARG A 560 4.15 -19.33 4.20
N ILE A 561 4.93 -20.40 4.03
CA ILE A 561 4.78 -21.62 4.84
C ILE A 561 5.32 -21.36 6.25
N ALA A 562 6.49 -20.73 6.37
CA ALA A 562 7.10 -20.41 7.65
C ALA A 562 6.19 -19.52 8.51
N MET A 563 5.65 -18.45 7.91
CA MET A 563 4.67 -17.57 8.55
C MET A 563 3.38 -18.31 8.91
N GLY A 564 2.86 -19.16 8.00
CA GLY A 564 1.63 -19.91 8.23
C GLY A 564 1.75 -20.98 9.33
N MET A 565 2.97 -21.50 9.55
CA MET A 565 3.30 -22.48 10.57
C MET A 565 3.82 -21.86 11.87
N ASP A 566 4.06 -20.54 11.90
CA ASP A 566 4.79 -19.82 12.95
C ASP A 566 6.14 -20.48 13.28
N LYS A 567 6.87 -20.93 12.26
CA LYS A 567 8.18 -21.60 12.35
C LYS A 567 9.19 -20.92 11.43
N ASN A 568 9.95 -19.97 11.98
CA ASN A 568 10.81 -19.07 11.22
C ASN A 568 12.32 -19.36 11.36
N ASP A 569 12.71 -20.37 12.14
CA ASP A 569 14.11 -20.66 12.47
C ASP A 569 14.84 -21.54 11.44
N THR A 570 14.12 -22.03 10.43
CA THR A 570 14.67 -22.88 9.36
C THR A 570 14.94 -22.13 8.06
N ILE A 571 14.21 -21.05 7.79
CA ILE A 571 14.32 -20.27 6.55
C ILE A 571 15.67 -19.55 6.41
N GLY A 572 16.35 -19.25 7.52
CA GLY A 572 17.71 -18.74 7.48
C GLY A 572 18.72 -19.76 6.95
N ILE A 573 18.52 -21.06 7.24
CA ILE A 573 19.34 -22.15 6.70
C ILE A 573 19.13 -22.25 5.19
N ASP A 574 17.87 -22.16 4.75
CA ASP A 574 17.52 -22.12 3.33
C ASP A 574 18.25 -20.98 2.61
N CYS A 575 18.22 -19.76 3.16
CA CYS A 575 18.85 -18.59 2.58
C CYS A 575 20.38 -18.78 2.40
N VAL A 576 21.04 -19.33 3.41
CA VAL A 576 22.47 -19.67 3.32
C VAL A 576 22.72 -20.75 2.26
N ALA A 577 21.91 -21.81 2.23
CA ALA A 577 22.06 -22.90 1.27
C ALA A 577 21.96 -22.42 -0.18
N MET A 578 20.98 -21.55 -0.46
CA MET A 578 20.78 -20.98 -1.80
C MET A 578 22.02 -20.25 -2.31
N CYS A 579 22.67 -19.42 -1.47
CA CYS A 579 23.82 -18.63 -1.89
C CYS A 579 25.14 -19.41 -1.85
N VAL A 580 25.36 -20.21 -0.80
CA VAL A 580 26.64 -20.91 -0.57
C VAL A 580 26.84 -22.01 -1.59
N ASN A 581 25.80 -22.81 -1.87
CA ASN A 581 25.91 -23.89 -2.85
C ASN A 581 26.16 -23.33 -4.26
N ASP A 582 25.66 -22.13 -4.59
CA ASP A 582 25.95 -21.44 -5.86
C ASP A 582 27.41 -20.97 -5.93
N CYS A 583 28.00 -20.50 -4.84
CA CYS A 583 29.44 -20.19 -4.82
C CYS A 583 30.29 -21.46 -4.97
N LEU A 584 29.83 -22.57 -4.37
CA LEU A 584 30.51 -23.84 -4.33
C LEU A 584 30.69 -24.48 -5.72
N VAL A 585 29.76 -24.24 -6.67
CA VAL A 585 29.85 -24.81 -8.04
C VAL A 585 31.11 -24.38 -8.79
N SER A 586 31.73 -23.26 -8.40
CA SER A 586 32.99 -22.76 -8.96
C SER A 586 34.23 -23.32 -8.26
N GLY A 587 34.05 -24.21 -7.28
CA GLY A 587 35.11 -24.71 -6.40
C GLY A 587 35.49 -23.75 -5.27
N ALA A 588 34.68 -22.71 -5.02
CA ALA A 588 35.00 -21.71 -4.02
C ALA A 588 34.66 -22.17 -2.60
N LYS A 589 35.63 -22.02 -1.69
CA LYS A 589 35.41 -22.22 -0.26
C LYS A 589 34.62 -21.03 0.29
N PRO A 590 33.44 -21.24 0.90
CA PRO A 590 32.69 -20.17 1.56
C PRO A 590 33.53 -19.50 2.67
N ILE A 591 33.57 -18.17 2.70
CA ILE A 591 34.33 -17.41 3.69
C ILE A 591 33.41 -16.65 4.65
N TYR A 592 32.43 -15.93 4.12
CA TYR A 592 31.47 -15.19 4.92
C TYR A 592 30.11 -15.01 4.23
N PHE A 593 29.12 -14.63 5.02
CA PHE A 593 27.74 -14.41 4.62
C PHE A 593 27.21 -13.11 5.24
N LEU A 594 26.32 -12.44 4.51
CA LEU A 594 25.53 -11.29 4.95
C LEU A 594 24.05 -11.58 4.70
N ASP A 595 23.18 -11.21 5.64
CA ASP A 595 21.74 -11.26 5.45
C ASP A 595 21.10 -9.87 5.31
N TYR A 596 20.00 -9.81 4.57
CA TYR A 596 19.12 -8.65 4.49
C TYR A 596 17.72 -9.11 4.84
N ILE A 597 17.19 -8.62 5.97
CA ILE A 597 15.85 -8.94 6.45
C ILE A 597 15.01 -7.68 6.32
N ALA A 598 13.91 -7.75 5.57
CA ALA A 598 12.96 -6.64 5.46
C ALA A 598 11.61 -7.08 6.00
N LEU A 599 11.00 -6.28 6.88
CA LEU A 599 9.78 -6.69 7.57
C LEU A 599 8.88 -5.53 7.94
N GLY A 600 7.59 -5.81 8.17
CA GLY A 600 6.59 -4.76 8.36
C GLY A 600 6.75 -4.01 9.69
N LYS A 601 7.15 -4.73 10.73
CA LYS A 601 7.43 -4.19 12.06
C LYS A 601 8.44 -5.05 12.79
N LEU A 602 9.44 -4.44 13.41
CA LEU A 602 10.51 -5.13 14.12
C LEU A 602 9.95 -5.91 15.32
N ILE A 603 9.99 -7.24 15.21
CA ILE A 603 9.65 -8.17 16.29
C ILE A 603 10.97 -8.88 16.67
N PRO A 604 11.60 -8.53 17.80
CA PRO A 604 12.94 -9.02 18.14
C PRO A 604 13.07 -10.54 18.17
N GLU A 605 12.05 -11.24 18.67
CA GLU A 605 12.02 -12.70 18.76
C GLU A 605 11.97 -13.36 17.38
N LEU A 606 11.16 -12.80 16.47
CA LEU A 606 11.07 -13.27 15.08
C LEU A 606 12.41 -13.08 14.36
N VAL A 607 13.01 -11.90 14.47
CA VAL A 607 14.34 -11.63 13.87
C VAL A 607 15.40 -12.55 14.47
N ALA A 608 15.36 -12.78 15.77
CA ALA A 608 16.27 -13.70 16.44
C ALA A 608 16.14 -15.13 15.93
N ASP A 609 14.91 -15.63 15.71
CA ASP A 609 14.68 -16.95 15.14
C ASP A 609 15.22 -17.05 13.71
N ILE A 610 14.96 -16.04 12.86
CA ILE A 610 15.46 -16.00 11.48
C ILE A 610 16.99 -16.01 11.47
N VAL A 611 17.63 -15.13 12.24
CA VAL A 611 19.09 -14.99 12.30
C VAL A 611 19.74 -16.21 12.96
N LYS A 612 19.08 -16.86 13.92
CA LYS A 612 19.50 -18.18 14.45
C LYS A 612 19.60 -19.18 13.29
N GLY A 613 18.59 -19.24 12.42
CA GLY A 613 18.62 -20.08 11.22
C GLY A 613 19.78 -19.75 10.28
N VAL A 614 20.04 -18.46 10.02
CA VAL A 614 21.17 -18.01 9.19
C VAL A 614 22.50 -18.43 9.82
N ALA A 615 22.66 -18.22 11.13
CA ALA A 615 23.86 -18.61 11.86
C ALA A 615 24.09 -20.13 11.84
N ASP A 616 23.02 -20.92 12.02
CA ASP A 616 23.10 -22.38 11.93
C ASP A 616 23.48 -22.83 10.52
N GLY A 617 22.93 -22.19 9.47
CA GLY A 617 23.35 -22.39 8.09
C GLY A 617 24.83 -22.06 7.87
N CYS A 618 25.32 -20.93 8.39
CA CYS A 618 26.73 -20.53 8.28
C CYS A 618 27.67 -21.53 8.97
N VAL A 619 27.28 -22.06 10.13
CA VAL A 619 28.02 -23.13 10.82
C VAL A 619 28.08 -24.40 9.98
N MET A 620 26.97 -24.80 9.34
CA MET A 620 26.93 -25.95 8.43
C MET A 620 27.80 -25.74 7.18
N ALA A 621 27.83 -24.50 6.66
CA ALA A 621 28.61 -24.09 5.50
C ALA A 621 30.11 -23.87 5.79
N ASP A 622 30.50 -23.85 7.07
CA ASP A 622 31.82 -23.43 7.55
C ASP A 622 32.24 -22.01 7.11
N CYS A 623 31.29 -21.06 7.14
CA CYS A 623 31.54 -19.64 6.90
C CYS A 623 31.11 -18.77 8.09
N ALA A 624 31.54 -17.50 8.08
CA ALA A 624 31.17 -16.53 9.11
C ALA A 624 29.96 -15.69 8.71
N LEU A 625 29.00 -15.50 9.60
CA LEU A 625 27.98 -14.46 9.49
C LEU A 625 28.62 -13.15 9.98
N VAL A 626 28.97 -12.26 9.04
CA VAL A 626 29.81 -11.09 9.33
C VAL A 626 29.02 -9.78 9.46
N GLY A 627 27.72 -9.83 9.21
CA GLY A 627 26.82 -8.69 9.32
C GLY A 627 25.54 -8.91 8.55
N GLY A 628 24.71 -7.88 8.55
CA GLY A 628 23.45 -7.86 7.85
C GLY A 628 22.68 -6.59 8.16
N GLU A 629 21.55 -6.42 7.50
CA GLU A 629 20.67 -5.27 7.70
C GLU A 629 19.26 -5.77 8.00
N THR A 630 18.63 -5.17 9.01
CA THR A 630 17.23 -5.43 9.37
C THR A 630 16.43 -4.17 9.13
N ALA A 631 15.73 -4.11 7.99
CA ALA A 631 14.95 -2.97 7.58
C ALA A 631 13.49 -3.10 8.03
N GLU A 632 13.08 -2.23 8.96
CA GLU A 632 11.67 -2.05 9.30
C GLU A 632 11.00 -1.18 8.23
N MET A 633 10.10 -1.77 7.45
CA MET A 633 9.44 -1.15 6.29
C MET A 633 7.90 -1.16 6.46
N PRO A 634 7.37 -0.38 7.42
CA PRO A 634 5.95 -0.34 7.70
C PRO A 634 5.18 0.17 6.49
N GLY A 635 4.14 -0.57 6.10
CA GLY A 635 3.34 -0.27 4.91
C GLY A 635 3.87 -0.88 3.61
N PHE A 636 5.07 -1.48 3.60
CA PHE A 636 5.52 -2.34 2.50
C PHE A 636 5.19 -3.81 2.81
N TYR A 637 5.65 -4.29 3.97
CA TYR A 637 5.28 -5.61 4.50
C TYR A 637 4.17 -5.45 5.56
N PRO A 638 3.13 -6.32 5.56
CA PRO A 638 2.18 -6.40 6.66
C PRO A 638 2.84 -6.76 8.01
N TYR A 639 2.14 -6.52 9.11
CA TYR A 639 2.64 -6.94 10.44
C TYR A 639 2.82 -8.47 10.49
N GLY A 640 3.99 -8.92 10.93
CA GLY A 640 4.35 -10.35 10.98
C GLY A 640 4.82 -10.93 9.65
N GLU A 641 4.75 -10.17 8.56
CA GLU A 641 5.34 -10.56 7.28
C GLU A 641 6.75 -9.98 7.12
N TYR A 642 7.60 -10.75 6.44
CA TYR A 642 9.01 -10.46 6.24
C TYR A 642 9.53 -11.11 4.95
N ASP A 643 10.60 -10.55 4.41
CA ASP A 643 11.43 -11.14 3.37
C ASP A 643 12.87 -11.27 3.86
N ILE A 644 13.59 -12.24 3.29
CA ILE A 644 15.01 -12.46 3.57
C ILE A 644 15.78 -12.72 2.27
N ALA A 645 16.88 -12.00 2.12
CA ALA A 645 17.87 -12.23 1.09
C ALA A 645 19.25 -12.47 1.72
N GLY A 646 20.06 -13.26 1.04
CA GLY A 646 21.39 -13.64 1.46
C GLY A 646 22.44 -13.17 0.48
N PHE A 647 23.65 -12.99 0.98
CA PHE A 647 24.82 -12.71 0.17
C PHE A 647 26.01 -13.52 0.70
N ALA A 648 26.43 -14.52 -0.05
CA ALA A 648 27.59 -15.34 0.26
C ALA A 648 28.81 -14.86 -0.52
N VAL A 649 29.97 -14.92 0.12
CA VAL A 649 31.27 -14.80 -0.55
C VAL A 649 32.08 -16.04 -0.24
N GLY A 650 32.66 -16.61 -1.29
CA GLY A 650 33.67 -17.65 -1.23
C GLY A 650 34.98 -17.21 -1.89
N ALA A 651 36.02 -18.00 -1.69
CA ALA A 651 37.32 -17.78 -2.31
C ALA A 651 37.84 -19.08 -2.95
N VAL A 652 38.48 -18.95 -4.11
CA VAL A 652 39.10 -20.04 -4.84
C VAL A 652 40.46 -19.60 -5.36
N GLU A 653 41.43 -20.52 -5.41
CA GLU A 653 42.70 -20.27 -6.08
C GLU A 653 42.43 -20.15 -7.58
N LYS A 654 42.99 -19.14 -8.26
CA LYS A 654 42.70 -18.87 -9.69
C LYS A 654 42.88 -20.09 -10.59
N SER A 655 43.89 -20.93 -10.30
CA SER A 655 44.19 -22.15 -11.03
C SER A 655 43.26 -23.33 -10.74
N LYS A 656 42.42 -23.24 -9.70
CA LYS A 656 41.48 -24.29 -9.26
C LYS A 656 40.01 -23.95 -9.55
N ILE A 657 39.73 -22.87 -10.28
CA ILE A 657 38.37 -22.53 -10.68
C ILE A 657 37.78 -23.67 -11.51
N ILE A 658 36.57 -24.07 -11.15
CA ILE A 658 35.79 -25.07 -11.88
C ILE A 658 34.76 -24.34 -12.74
N ASP A 659 34.92 -24.40 -14.05
CA ASP A 659 34.09 -23.69 -15.03
C ASP A 659 33.48 -24.63 -16.09
N GLY A 660 33.68 -25.95 -15.95
CA GLY A 660 33.20 -26.94 -16.91
C GLY A 660 34.06 -27.12 -18.16
N SER A 661 35.08 -26.29 -18.38
CA SER A 661 35.88 -26.31 -19.61
C SER A 661 36.61 -27.64 -19.88
N LYS A 662 36.81 -28.45 -18.84
CA LYS A 662 37.47 -29.78 -18.90
C LYS A 662 36.49 -30.94 -19.13
N ILE A 663 35.20 -30.68 -19.19
CA ILE A 663 34.17 -31.71 -19.35
C ILE A 663 34.24 -32.29 -20.77
N GLU A 664 34.21 -33.62 -20.87
CA GLU A 664 34.25 -34.38 -22.10
C GLU A 664 33.15 -35.45 -22.15
N PRO A 665 32.65 -35.83 -23.35
CA PRO A 665 31.73 -36.95 -23.49
C PRO A 665 32.30 -38.23 -22.85
N GLY A 666 31.51 -38.88 -22.00
CA GLY A 666 31.91 -40.07 -21.24
C GLY A 666 32.15 -39.82 -19.75
N ASP A 667 32.33 -38.57 -19.32
CA ASP A 667 32.45 -38.22 -17.90
C ASP A 667 31.22 -38.65 -17.11
N ALA A 668 31.42 -39.03 -15.86
CA ALA A 668 30.38 -39.53 -14.98
C ALA A 668 29.72 -38.39 -14.20
N VAL A 669 28.39 -38.47 -14.05
CA VAL A 669 27.59 -37.53 -13.26
C VAL A 669 27.16 -38.20 -11.96
N ILE A 670 27.59 -37.64 -10.84
CA ILE A 670 27.24 -38.07 -9.48
C ILE A 670 26.23 -37.08 -8.91
N GLY A 671 25.08 -37.58 -8.45
CA GLY A 671 24.05 -36.78 -7.79
C GLY A 671 24.07 -36.96 -6.28
N LEU A 672 23.91 -35.85 -5.55
CA LEU A 672 23.73 -35.80 -4.11
C LEU A 672 22.25 -35.60 -3.76
N SER A 673 21.77 -36.37 -2.78
CA SER A 673 20.37 -36.37 -2.37
C SER A 673 19.95 -35.05 -1.70
N SER A 674 18.80 -34.51 -2.08
CA SER A 674 18.14 -33.41 -1.35
C SER A 674 17.42 -33.91 -0.09
N SER A 675 17.16 -32.99 0.83
CA SER A 675 16.33 -33.21 2.03
C SER A 675 14.82 -33.22 1.72
N GLY A 676 14.42 -32.69 0.57
CA GLY A 676 13.04 -32.45 0.16
C GLY A 676 12.97 -31.35 -0.90
N LEU A 677 11.95 -30.51 -0.84
CA LEU A 677 11.84 -29.33 -1.69
C LEU A 677 12.95 -28.32 -1.35
N HIS A 678 13.71 -27.90 -2.36
CA HIS A 678 14.55 -26.72 -2.26
C HIS A 678 13.68 -25.46 -2.40
N SER A 679 14.13 -24.31 -1.90
CA SER A 679 13.33 -23.07 -1.83
C SER A 679 12.71 -22.61 -3.16
N ASN A 680 13.26 -23.02 -4.30
CA ASN A 680 12.69 -22.75 -5.62
C ASN A 680 11.58 -23.75 -6.01
N GLY A 681 10.55 -23.26 -6.70
CA GLY A 681 9.37 -24.05 -7.10
C GLY A 681 8.20 -24.01 -6.09
N TYR A 682 8.36 -23.30 -4.97
CA TYR A 682 7.33 -23.23 -3.92
C TYR A 682 6.01 -22.58 -4.35
N SER A 683 6.02 -21.73 -5.38
CA SER A 683 4.78 -21.15 -5.91
C SER A 683 3.86 -22.24 -6.51
N LEU A 684 4.43 -23.20 -7.25
CA LEU A 684 3.69 -24.35 -7.77
C LEU A 684 3.34 -25.34 -6.65
N ALA A 685 4.30 -25.69 -5.79
CA ALA A 685 4.07 -26.61 -4.69
C ALA A 685 2.95 -26.13 -3.74
N ARG A 686 2.95 -24.83 -3.39
CA ARG A 686 1.89 -24.22 -2.57
C ARG A 686 0.54 -24.22 -3.25
N ARG A 687 0.50 -23.87 -4.54
CA ARG A 687 -0.75 -23.86 -5.30
C ARG A 687 -1.36 -25.27 -5.33
N VAL A 688 -0.57 -26.28 -5.70
CA VAL A 688 -1.04 -27.66 -5.80
C VAL A 688 -1.45 -28.22 -4.44
N LEU A 689 -0.57 -28.15 -3.44
CA LEU A 689 -0.79 -28.80 -2.15
C LEU A 689 -1.85 -28.07 -1.32
N LEU A 690 -1.90 -26.73 -1.36
CA LEU A 690 -2.76 -25.95 -0.46
C LEU A 690 -3.99 -25.40 -1.17
N ALA A 691 -3.82 -24.69 -2.29
CA ALA A 691 -4.92 -23.98 -2.92
C ALA A 691 -5.84 -24.93 -3.71
N ASP A 692 -5.26 -25.80 -4.53
CA ASP A 692 -6.01 -26.68 -5.43
C ASP A 692 -6.50 -27.94 -4.70
N SER A 693 -5.70 -28.47 -3.76
CA SER A 693 -6.05 -29.68 -2.99
C SER A 693 -6.73 -29.39 -1.65
N GLY A 694 -6.76 -28.12 -1.20
CA GLY A 694 -7.40 -27.71 0.05
C GLY A 694 -6.71 -28.21 1.33
N LEU A 695 -5.45 -28.69 1.25
CA LEU A 695 -4.75 -29.21 2.43
C LEU A 695 -4.35 -28.06 3.36
N TYR A 696 -4.46 -28.31 4.67
CA TYR A 696 -4.04 -27.35 5.69
C TYR A 696 -2.62 -27.66 6.19
N PHE A 697 -1.89 -26.65 6.66
CA PHE A 697 -0.49 -26.82 7.06
C PHE A 697 -0.26 -27.88 8.13
N HIS A 698 -1.18 -28.00 9.09
CA HIS A 698 -1.09 -28.92 10.23
C HIS A 698 -1.69 -30.30 9.94
N GLU A 699 -2.13 -30.55 8.71
CA GLU A 699 -2.68 -31.84 8.32
C GLU A 699 -1.55 -32.87 8.17
N HIS A 700 -1.66 -33.98 8.90
CA HIS A 700 -0.70 -35.09 8.84
C HIS A 700 -1.03 -36.00 7.65
N PHE A 701 -0.01 -36.37 6.88
CA PHE A 701 -0.15 -37.30 5.77
C PHE A 701 0.74 -38.51 5.98
N GLU A 702 0.14 -39.71 5.99
CA GLU A 702 0.86 -40.97 6.22
C GLU A 702 1.99 -41.19 5.21
N GLU A 703 1.76 -40.80 3.93
CA GLU A 703 2.77 -40.90 2.86
C GLU A 703 4.00 -40.00 3.10
N LEU A 704 3.87 -38.89 3.84
CA LEU A 704 4.96 -37.98 4.20
C LEU A 704 5.59 -38.33 5.56
N GLY A 705 4.83 -38.99 6.44
CA GLY A 705 5.23 -39.30 7.81
C GLY A 705 5.20 -38.09 8.77
N CYS A 706 4.89 -36.90 8.27
CA CYS A 706 4.75 -35.65 9.03
C CYS A 706 3.60 -34.79 8.46
N THR A 707 3.44 -33.58 9.01
CA THR A 707 2.49 -32.62 8.43
C THR A 707 2.98 -32.05 7.11
N VAL A 708 2.06 -31.60 6.26
CA VAL A 708 2.39 -30.93 4.98
C VAL A 708 3.28 -29.71 5.22
N GLY A 709 2.97 -28.90 6.24
CA GLY A 709 3.77 -27.75 6.62
C GLY A 709 5.19 -28.12 7.07
N GLU A 710 5.37 -29.21 7.83
CA GLU A 710 6.70 -29.69 8.24
C GLU A 710 7.52 -30.22 7.06
N GLU A 711 6.90 -30.97 6.14
CA GLU A 711 7.57 -31.42 4.92
C GLU A 711 8.04 -30.23 4.08
N MET A 712 7.15 -29.24 3.90
CA MET A 712 7.44 -28.01 3.18
C MET A 712 8.40 -27.07 3.91
N LEU A 713 8.73 -27.29 5.19
CA LEU A 713 9.72 -26.52 5.93
C LEU A 713 11.04 -27.26 6.17
N LYS A 714 11.21 -28.48 5.63
CA LYS A 714 12.52 -29.14 5.62
C LYS A 714 13.56 -28.21 4.97
N PRO A 715 14.67 -27.87 5.65
CA PRO A 715 15.65 -26.94 5.12
C PRO A 715 16.31 -27.47 3.84
N THR A 716 16.58 -26.58 2.89
CA THR A 716 17.45 -26.84 1.73
C THR A 716 18.82 -27.28 2.23
N LYS A 717 19.36 -28.34 1.64
CA LYS A 717 20.59 -28.96 2.12
C LYS A 717 21.82 -28.13 1.73
N ILE A 718 22.77 -27.99 2.65
CA ILE A 718 24.05 -27.32 2.44
C ILE A 718 25.13 -28.38 2.16
N TYR A 719 25.81 -28.27 1.01
CA TYR A 719 26.79 -29.28 0.55
C TYR A 719 28.25 -28.85 0.73
N ALA A 720 28.52 -27.69 1.35
CA ALA A 720 29.85 -27.09 1.43
C ALA A 720 30.92 -28.06 1.97
N ARG A 721 30.72 -28.65 3.15
CA ARG A 721 31.71 -29.55 3.77
C ARG A 721 32.02 -30.80 2.94
N PRO A 722 31.03 -31.63 2.51
CA PRO A 722 31.31 -32.81 1.72
C PRO A 722 31.97 -32.49 0.37
N VAL A 723 31.54 -31.40 -0.30
CA VAL A 723 32.12 -31.02 -1.58
C VAL A 723 33.53 -30.45 -1.41
N MET A 724 33.79 -29.61 -0.40
CA MET A 724 35.16 -29.12 -0.16
C MET A 724 36.14 -30.26 0.12
N ALA A 725 35.72 -31.29 0.86
CA ALA A 725 36.54 -32.48 1.06
C ALA A 725 36.75 -33.26 -0.25
N LEU A 726 35.71 -33.37 -1.08
CA LEU A 726 35.81 -34.01 -2.40
C LEU A 726 36.84 -33.31 -3.31
N LEU A 727 36.89 -31.98 -3.29
CA LEU A 727 37.84 -31.19 -4.09
C LEU A 727 39.31 -31.41 -3.72
N ASP A 728 39.58 -31.89 -2.50
CA ASP A 728 40.93 -32.26 -2.08
C ASP A 728 41.31 -33.68 -2.55
N GLU A 729 40.31 -34.52 -2.86
CA GLU A 729 40.50 -35.92 -3.24
C GLU A 729 40.51 -36.13 -4.76
N VAL A 730 39.59 -35.54 -5.53
CA VAL A 730 39.45 -35.76 -6.98
C VAL A 730 39.44 -34.47 -7.78
N GLU A 731 39.81 -34.57 -9.06
CA GLU A 731 39.57 -33.47 -9.99
C GLU A 731 38.08 -33.43 -10.37
N VAL A 732 37.37 -32.45 -9.82
CA VAL A 732 35.98 -32.16 -10.20
C VAL A 732 35.97 -31.27 -11.43
N LEU A 733 35.25 -31.71 -12.46
CA LEU A 733 35.24 -31.10 -13.79
C LEU A 733 34.13 -30.05 -13.93
N GLY A 734 33.03 -30.26 -13.22
CA GLY A 734 31.86 -29.38 -13.20
C GLY A 734 30.91 -29.74 -12.07
N MET A 735 30.10 -28.77 -11.67
CA MET A 735 29.11 -28.93 -10.61
C MET A 735 27.85 -28.14 -10.94
N ALA A 736 26.71 -28.58 -10.42
CA ALA A 736 25.45 -27.86 -10.54
C ALA A 736 24.65 -27.95 -9.24
N HIS A 737 24.30 -26.79 -8.69
CA HIS A 737 23.31 -26.69 -7.62
C HIS A 737 21.91 -26.75 -8.24
N ILE A 738 21.08 -27.69 -7.79
CA ILE A 738 19.78 -27.94 -8.40
C ILE A 738 18.71 -27.15 -7.64
N THR A 739 18.31 -26.01 -8.23
CA THR A 739 17.32 -25.09 -7.66
C THR A 739 16.25 -24.71 -8.70
N GLY A 740 16.10 -23.43 -9.04
CA GLY A 740 15.15 -22.95 -10.03
C GLY A 740 15.59 -23.38 -11.43
N GLY A 741 14.66 -23.89 -12.25
CA GLY A 741 15.00 -24.56 -13.51
C GLY A 741 15.37 -26.06 -13.35
N GLY A 742 15.35 -26.57 -12.10
CA GLY A 742 15.34 -28.00 -11.81
C GLY A 742 16.52 -28.76 -12.41
N LEU A 743 16.27 -30.02 -12.77
CA LEU A 743 17.23 -30.90 -13.42
C LEU A 743 17.36 -30.66 -14.93
N VAL A 744 16.55 -29.76 -15.50
CA VAL A 744 16.56 -29.47 -16.94
C VAL A 744 17.52 -28.32 -17.26
N GLU A 745 17.41 -27.21 -16.53
CA GLU A 745 18.09 -25.96 -16.87
C GLU A 745 19.39 -25.74 -16.07
N ASN A 746 19.47 -26.20 -14.81
CA ASN A 746 20.65 -25.97 -13.99
C ASN A 746 21.89 -26.74 -14.45
N PRO A 747 21.82 -28.05 -14.77
CA PRO A 747 23.02 -28.79 -15.16
C PRO A 747 23.67 -28.25 -16.43
N VAL A 748 22.88 -27.66 -17.34
CA VAL A 748 23.36 -27.08 -18.60
C VAL A 748 24.35 -25.94 -18.38
N ARG A 749 24.24 -25.22 -17.26
CA ARG A 749 25.08 -24.03 -16.96
C ARG A 749 26.57 -24.34 -16.80
N CYS A 750 26.90 -25.60 -16.49
CA CYS A 750 28.30 -26.04 -16.36
C CYS A 750 28.82 -26.78 -17.60
N LEU A 751 28.02 -26.95 -18.66
CA LEU A 751 28.44 -27.71 -19.84
C LEU A 751 29.15 -26.83 -20.88
N PRO A 752 30.31 -27.24 -21.41
CA PRO A 752 30.95 -26.58 -22.52
C PRO A 752 30.21 -26.85 -23.85
N GLU A 753 30.45 -26.01 -24.85
CA GLU A 753 29.88 -26.17 -26.18
C GLU A 753 30.23 -27.55 -26.78
N GLY A 754 29.25 -28.20 -27.42
CA GLY A 754 29.43 -29.53 -28.02
C GLY A 754 29.22 -30.70 -27.05
N THR A 755 28.87 -30.43 -25.80
CA THR A 755 28.49 -31.45 -24.80
C THR A 755 27.04 -31.30 -24.35
N GLY A 756 26.43 -32.43 -23.96
CA GLY A 756 25.12 -32.53 -23.33
C GLY A 756 25.17 -33.51 -22.16
N MET A 757 24.10 -33.60 -21.36
CA MET A 757 24.03 -34.50 -20.21
C MET A 757 22.91 -35.52 -20.40
N GLU A 758 23.18 -36.79 -20.12
CA GLU A 758 22.15 -37.84 -20.09
C GLU A 758 22.03 -38.36 -18.66
N LEU A 759 20.84 -38.21 -18.07
CA LEU A 759 20.50 -38.71 -16.74
C LEU A 759 19.61 -39.95 -16.86
N ASP A 760 19.95 -41.02 -16.15
CA ASP A 760 19.17 -42.26 -16.10
C ASP A 760 17.99 -42.08 -15.12
N TYR A 761 16.82 -41.71 -15.64
CA TYR A 761 15.61 -41.47 -14.83
C TYR A 761 15.19 -42.76 -14.10
N GLY A 762 14.99 -42.65 -12.78
CA GLY A 762 14.72 -43.79 -11.90
C GLY A 762 15.95 -44.41 -11.23
N SER A 763 17.16 -43.92 -11.52
CA SER A 763 18.39 -44.35 -10.83
C SER A 763 18.54 -43.80 -9.40
N TRP A 764 17.79 -42.75 -9.04
CA TRP A 764 17.78 -42.17 -7.69
C TRP A 764 16.37 -42.21 -7.06
N PRO A 765 16.27 -42.23 -5.72
CA PRO A 765 14.98 -42.18 -5.04
C PRO A 765 14.35 -40.79 -5.16
N ILE A 766 13.10 -40.73 -5.62
CA ILE A 766 12.28 -39.51 -5.64
C ILE A 766 11.47 -39.44 -4.33
N PRO A 767 11.67 -38.41 -3.48
CA PRO A 767 10.94 -38.26 -2.23
C PRO A 767 9.41 -38.20 -2.42
N PRO A 768 8.62 -38.67 -1.44
CA PRO A 768 7.15 -38.76 -1.57
C PRO A 768 6.45 -37.44 -1.91
N VAL A 769 6.96 -36.30 -1.40
CA VAL A 769 6.39 -34.97 -1.67
C VAL A 769 6.30 -34.65 -3.17
N PHE A 770 7.29 -35.05 -3.98
CA PHE A 770 7.25 -34.80 -5.42
C PHE A 770 6.20 -35.66 -6.12
N LYS A 771 6.05 -36.93 -5.70
CA LYS A 771 5.01 -37.82 -6.21
C LYS A 771 3.62 -37.31 -5.86
N MET A 772 3.46 -36.80 -4.64
CA MET A 772 2.23 -36.19 -4.17
C MET A 772 1.88 -34.94 -5.00
N ILE A 773 2.83 -34.03 -5.24
CA ILE A 773 2.62 -32.84 -6.10
C ILE A 773 2.24 -33.25 -7.52
N ALA A 774 2.98 -34.19 -8.13
CA ALA A 774 2.68 -34.65 -9.48
C ALA A 774 1.26 -35.23 -9.59
N ARG A 775 0.87 -36.09 -8.63
CA ARG A 775 -0.44 -36.74 -8.57
C ARG A 775 -1.58 -35.75 -8.36
N LEU A 776 -1.47 -34.89 -7.35
CA LEU A 776 -2.53 -33.95 -6.99
C LEU A 776 -2.66 -32.81 -8.00
N GLY A 777 -1.54 -32.28 -8.49
CA GLY A 777 -1.52 -31.18 -9.45
C GLY A 777 -1.65 -31.60 -10.90
N LYS A 778 -1.66 -32.92 -11.19
CA LYS A 778 -1.59 -33.48 -12.55
C LYS A 778 -0.46 -32.84 -13.36
N VAL A 779 0.70 -32.69 -12.72
CA VAL A 779 1.87 -32.03 -13.31
C VAL A 779 2.64 -33.05 -14.13
N GLU A 780 2.85 -32.73 -15.41
CA GLU A 780 3.58 -33.61 -16.33
C GLU A 780 5.01 -33.88 -15.85
N PRO A 781 5.56 -35.09 -16.05
CA PRO A 781 6.88 -35.46 -15.53
C PRO A 781 8.02 -34.52 -15.95
N MET A 782 7.99 -34.03 -17.20
CA MET A 782 8.99 -33.07 -17.67
C MET A 782 8.88 -31.71 -16.98
N GLU A 783 7.67 -31.26 -16.65
CA GLU A 783 7.47 -30.03 -15.89
C GLU A 783 7.94 -30.21 -14.44
N MET A 784 7.71 -31.39 -13.83
CA MET A 784 8.25 -31.72 -12.51
C MET A 784 9.79 -31.65 -12.49
N LEU A 785 10.46 -32.21 -13.50
CA LEU A 785 11.92 -32.16 -13.64
C LEU A 785 12.45 -30.75 -13.91
N ARG A 786 11.66 -29.90 -14.58
CA ARG A 786 12.02 -28.51 -14.87
C ARG A 786 11.85 -27.59 -13.67
N VAL A 787 10.84 -27.82 -12.83
CA VAL A 787 10.56 -26.95 -11.68
C VAL A 787 11.34 -27.37 -10.45
N PHE A 788 11.49 -28.67 -10.23
CA PHE A 788 11.95 -29.22 -8.96
C PHE A 788 13.27 -29.99 -9.06
N ASN A 789 13.92 -30.15 -7.90
CA ASN A 789 15.14 -30.95 -7.76
C ASN A 789 14.89 -32.47 -7.84
N MET A 790 13.63 -32.91 -7.69
CA MET A 790 13.20 -34.31 -7.82
C MET A 790 14.03 -35.32 -6.99
N GLY A 791 14.58 -34.89 -5.86
CA GLY A 791 15.41 -35.70 -4.97
C GLY A 791 16.92 -35.52 -5.13
N LEU A 792 17.39 -34.80 -6.15
CA LEU A 792 18.81 -34.52 -6.39
C LEU A 792 19.09 -33.04 -6.18
N GLY A 793 19.76 -32.67 -5.09
CA GLY A 793 20.01 -31.27 -4.76
C GLY A 793 21.30 -30.70 -5.33
N PHE A 794 22.27 -31.55 -5.70
CA PHE A 794 23.57 -31.11 -6.22
C PHE A 794 24.14 -32.18 -7.15
N LEU A 795 24.77 -31.77 -8.25
CA LEU A 795 25.46 -32.67 -9.20
C LEU A 795 26.95 -32.36 -9.22
N VAL A 796 27.76 -33.41 -9.38
CA VAL A 796 29.21 -33.36 -9.53
C VAL A 796 29.60 -34.18 -10.75
N ILE A 797 30.46 -33.62 -11.60
CA ILE A 797 30.99 -34.28 -12.79
C ILE A 797 32.46 -34.62 -12.54
N VAL A 798 32.81 -35.90 -12.71
CA VAL A 798 34.16 -36.42 -12.52
C VAL A 798 34.54 -37.37 -13.65
N ARG A 799 35.84 -37.64 -13.80
CA ARG A 799 36.31 -38.67 -14.72
C ARG A 799 35.80 -40.06 -14.29
N PRO A 800 35.52 -40.99 -15.22
CA PRO A 800 35.04 -42.33 -14.91
C PRO A 800 35.92 -43.11 -13.91
N GLU A 801 37.24 -42.95 -14.00
CA GLU A 801 38.23 -43.57 -13.11
C GLU A 801 38.18 -43.04 -11.66
N ASP A 802 37.74 -41.79 -11.46
CA ASP A 802 37.66 -41.15 -10.15
C ASP A 802 36.35 -41.41 -9.42
N VAL A 803 35.34 -41.99 -10.09
CA VAL A 803 33.98 -42.22 -9.54
C VAL A 803 34.01 -42.92 -8.18
N LYS A 804 34.80 -44.00 -8.05
CA LYS A 804 34.88 -44.76 -6.79
C LYS A 804 35.44 -43.91 -5.65
N ARG A 805 36.49 -43.13 -5.91
CA ARG A 805 37.11 -42.26 -4.90
C ARG A 805 36.17 -41.12 -4.53
N ALA A 806 35.49 -40.53 -5.52
CA ALA A 806 34.52 -39.47 -5.31
C ALA A 806 33.36 -39.92 -4.42
N VAL A 807 32.76 -41.08 -4.74
CA VAL A 807 31.67 -41.69 -3.96
C VAL A 807 32.12 -41.95 -2.52
N SER A 808 33.27 -42.60 -2.32
CA SER A 808 33.78 -42.89 -0.96
C SER A 808 34.07 -41.62 -0.15
N SER A 809 34.59 -40.56 -0.78
CA SER A 809 34.81 -39.27 -0.12
C SER A 809 33.50 -38.64 0.37
N LEU A 810 32.45 -38.68 -0.47
CA LEU A 810 31.14 -38.11 -0.13
C LEU A 810 30.43 -38.92 0.96
N GLU A 811 30.48 -40.25 0.89
CA GLU A 811 29.93 -41.16 1.91
C GLU A 811 30.57 -40.96 3.29
N ALA A 812 31.86 -40.63 3.35
CA ALA A 812 32.56 -40.34 4.60
C ALA A 812 31.97 -39.13 5.36
N PHE A 813 31.24 -38.25 4.66
CA PHE A 813 30.53 -37.12 5.24
C PHE A 813 29.02 -37.38 5.44
N GLY A 814 28.58 -38.63 5.28
CA GLY A 814 27.18 -39.04 5.46
C GLY A 814 26.28 -38.73 4.27
N GLU A 815 26.85 -38.39 3.12
CA GLU A 815 26.10 -38.25 1.87
C GLU A 815 25.70 -39.62 1.30
N LYS A 816 24.68 -39.61 0.43
CA LYS A 816 24.23 -40.78 -0.35
C LYS A 816 24.46 -40.50 -1.84
N PRO A 817 25.71 -40.45 -2.30
CA PRO A 817 26.00 -40.16 -3.70
C PRO A 817 25.53 -41.30 -4.60
N ILE A 818 24.94 -40.96 -5.74
CA ILE A 818 24.48 -41.92 -6.75
C ILE A 818 25.07 -41.52 -8.08
N VAL A 819 25.60 -42.47 -8.86
CA VAL A 819 25.93 -42.22 -10.26
C VAL A 819 24.62 -42.18 -11.04
N VAL A 820 24.23 -40.98 -11.46
CA VAL A 820 22.90 -40.70 -12.04
C VAL A 820 22.92 -40.55 -13.55
N GLY A 821 24.11 -40.53 -14.17
CA GLY A 821 24.22 -40.36 -15.60
C GLY A 821 25.64 -40.10 -16.07
N ARG A 822 25.74 -39.54 -17.28
CA ARG A 822 27.01 -39.26 -17.96
C ARG A 822 26.90 -38.06 -18.88
N ILE A 823 28.05 -37.52 -19.25
CA ILE A 823 28.18 -36.51 -20.30
C ILE A 823 28.14 -37.19 -21.67
N THR A 824 27.47 -36.55 -22.63
CA THR A 824 27.29 -37.01 -24.01
C THR A 824 27.76 -35.94 -24.99
N ALA A 825 28.10 -36.34 -26.21
CA ALA A 825 28.36 -35.39 -27.29
C ALA A 825 27.02 -34.80 -27.80
N GLY A 826 26.97 -33.50 -28.08
CA GLY A 826 25.80 -32.87 -28.68
C GLY A 826 25.53 -31.44 -28.21
N LYS A 827 24.25 -31.06 -28.20
CA LYS A 827 23.81 -29.75 -27.70
C LYS A 827 23.84 -29.74 -26.17
N ALA A 828 24.02 -28.54 -25.61
CA ALA A 828 23.94 -28.29 -24.18
C ALA A 828 22.48 -28.43 -23.69
N GLU A 829 22.04 -29.68 -23.56
CA GLU A 829 20.71 -30.09 -23.09
C GLU A 829 20.84 -31.27 -22.12
N VAL A 830 19.87 -31.41 -21.22
CA VAL A 830 19.73 -32.59 -20.36
C VAL A 830 18.68 -33.52 -20.96
N ARG A 831 19.06 -34.77 -21.23
CA ARG A 831 18.16 -35.84 -21.67
C ARG A 831 17.92 -36.82 -20.54
N PHE A 832 16.68 -37.24 -20.38
CA PHE A 832 16.28 -38.19 -19.35
C PHE A 832 16.02 -39.55 -20.00
N LYS A 833 16.93 -40.49 -19.79
CA LYS A 833 16.78 -41.85 -20.29
C LYS A 833 15.81 -42.63 -19.39
N GLY A 834 14.80 -43.26 -19.99
CA GLY A 834 13.77 -43.99 -19.26
C GLY A 834 12.54 -43.16 -18.87
N LEU A 835 12.49 -41.88 -19.26
CA LEU A 835 11.28 -41.06 -19.19
C LEU A 835 10.51 -41.21 -20.52
N SER A 836 9.34 -41.85 -20.47
CA SER A 836 8.46 -42.07 -21.64
C SER A 836 7.53 -40.90 -21.89
#